data_AF-A0A523W0I1-F1
#
_entry.id   AF-A0A523W0I1-F1
#
_cell.length_a   1.000
_cell.length_b   1.000
_cell.length_c   1.000
_cell.angle_alpha   90.00
_cell.angle_beta   90.00
_cell.angle_gamma   90.00
#
_symmetry.space_group_name_H-M   'P 1'
#
loop_
_entity.id
_entity.type
_entity.pdbx_description
1 polymer ?
#
loop_
_entity_poly.entity_id
_entity_poly.type
_entity_poly.pdbx_seq_one_letter_code
_entity_poly.pdbx_strand_id
1 'polypeptide(L)'
;MSSILFLVLFPGEIYLNQHNFDEASRYYELISSTDPTYEAYYGAAICALIDGELNKSVYLFESILSKEPEVFYYLGVLYYQLGFYDKSAIHFNLLNGKNGNIWQSNYYLGMIKLKQNEVKEAMEYFNQTPDSFDKILLVGYMENYNRLICAQQKFKEGQYKDAIDLYNEVEYFFGYSEIGLAFSFAQIKDYKKSLILFDSVINNSDDKQLVAQSMFEAAIACLILENTSEAREYLKSYLRIEPNDKARFLLGKTFSDEVEYDSAAIHFKNLPDSVDKYLFYKSRTDYFLGVWGRAEESLLRHREIFPNSIYGDKATFILASINFKRKEYEIAIDFWSELVAIYPKSIYAAAAQKGIGDAYFNISEYENALDAYREVKNYSPLPNIESLTILRIHETLFYLKKYPSLIFALRKFVEENPKSRLVLKTRLRMAKILFDNEKYYSSLFEIDRIIEDYPDSSLTNEAFIEKVRIYQAIGNVQEIKKVFQHLLTNKKSKEYYSFAANELGLIYFDESKYDSALYYYNLILNDKKYREKAIFEIAKIYDILGQIKESETMIDKLVSEFPSSVFLFDAYILKTKVYKNHGYYNEAINILRELIKKVGQKPEIYIEIGDLYFETEDYLNARKNYLIACEHFKQKRDNAAMALLLAGDASMAIGDKESAHEYFLQAHLIAESPTLKDKATAKISSITEE
;
A
#
# COMPACT_ATOMS: atom_id res chain seq x y z
N MET A 1 -13.99 -88.58 37.86
CA MET A 1 -13.89 -87.15 38.24
C MET A 1 -12.84 -86.98 39.31
N SER A 2 -11.66 -86.52 38.94
CA SER A 2 -11.10 -85.30 39.53
C SER A 2 -10.55 -84.51 38.34
N SER A 3 -10.94 -83.25 38.23
CA SER A 3 -10.51 -82.29 37.20
C SER A 3 -8.98 -82.11 37.15
N ILE A 4 -8.28 -82.58 38.19
CA ILE A 4 -6.82 -82.53 38.32
C ILE A 4 -6.14 -83.55 37.40
N LEU A 5 -6.71 -84.75 37.17
CA LEU A 5 -6.06 -85.76 36.33
C LEU A 5 -6.12 -85.45 34.83
N PHE A 6 -7.07 -84.61 34.40
CA PHE A 6 -7.28 -84.25 33.00
C PHE A 6 -6.25 -83.20 32.51
N LEU A 7 -5.74 -82.38 33.44
CA LEU A 7 -4.70 -81.39 33.18
C LEU A 7 -3.29 -81.99 33.15
N VAL A 8 -3.03 -83.12 33.82
CA VAL A 8 -1.70 -83.77 33.88
C VAL A 8 -1.32 -84.48 32.57
N LEU A 9 -2.27 -84.74 31.67
CA LEU A 9 -2.06 -85.49 30.43
C LEU A 9 -1.81 -84.66 29.17
N PHE A 10 -1.86 -83.33 29.24
CA PHE A 10 -1.46 -82.46 28.14
C PHE A 10 -0.11 -81.80 28.47
N PRO A 11 0.95 -81.99 27.68
CA PRO A 11 2.17 -81.22 27.85
C PRO A 11 1.82 -79.76 27.54
N GLY A 12 2.03 -78.84 28.49
CA GLY A 12 1.71 -77.40 28.35
C GLY A 12 2.31 -76.75 27.10
N GLU A 13 3.36 -77.35 26.55
CA GLU A 13 3.99 -76.98 25.28
C GLU A 13 3.02 -77.12 24.09
N ILE A 14 2.08 -78.06 24.12
CA ILE A 14 1.01 -78.18 23.12
C ILE A 14 0.07 -76.98 23.17
N TYR A 15 -0.30 -76.50 24.37
CA TYR A 15 -1.15 -75.33 24.51
C TYR A 15 -0.45 -74.05 24.07
N LEU A 16 0.84 -73.91 24.39
CA LEU A 16 1.68 -72.80 23.89
C LEU A 16 1.79 -72.83 22.36
N ASN A 17 2.06 -73.99 21.76
CA ASN A 17 2.19 -74.15 20.30
C ASN A 17 0.86 -73.97 19.55
N GLN A 18 -0.28 -74.14 20.23
CA GLN A 18 -1.62 -73.89 19.69
C GLN A 18 -2.13 -72.46 19.98
N HIS A 19 -1.31 -71.59 20.57
CA HIS A 19 -1.68 -70.23 20.99
C HIS A 19 -2.85 -70.18 21.99
N ASN A 20 -3.07 -71.24 22.76
CA ASN A 20 -4.09 -71.29 23.82
C ASN A 20 -3.44 -70.93 25.17
N PHE A 21 -3.16 -69.63 25.34
CA PHE A 21 -2.31 -69.12 26.41
C PHE A 21 -2.95 -69.18 27.80
N ASP A 22 -4.29 -69.03 27.90
CA ASP A 22 -5.01 -69.13 29.18
C ASP A 22 -4.87 -70.52 29.82
N GLU A 23 -5.03 -71.57 28.99
CA GLU A 23 -4.91 -72.96 29.45
C GLU A 23 -3.45 -73.35 29.67
N ALA A 24 -2.51 -72.81 28.87
CA ALA A 24 -1.07 -72.96 29.12
C ALA A 24 -0.63 -72.31 30.45
N SER A 25 -1.11 -71.09 30.73
CA SER A 25 -0.81 -70.34 31.96
C SER A 25 -1.27 -71.10 33.20
N ARG A 26 -2.53 -71.56 33.22
CA ARG A 26 -3.09 -72.39 34.30
C ARG A 26 -2.30 -73.68 34.52
N TYR A 27 -1.90 -74.34 33.44
CA TYR A 27 -1.12 -75.57 33.50
C TYR A 27 0.27 -75.34 34.12
N TYR A 28 1.01 -74.33 33.64
CA TYR A 28 2.37 -74.07 34.11
C TYR A 28 2.42 -73.43 35.50
N GLU A 29 1.41 -72.67 35.93
CA GLU A 29 1.28 -72.21 37.32
C GLU A 29 1.03 -73.39 38.29
N LEU A 30 0.19 -74.34 37.89
CA LEU A 30 -0.07 -75.53 38.70
C LEU A 30 1.17 -76.43 38.80
N ILE A 31 1.91 -76.62 37.70
CA ILE A 31 3.10 -77.48 37.71
C ILE A 31 4.27 -76.80 38.43
N SER A 32 4.55 -75.52 38.20
CA SER A 32 5.64 -74.83 38.89
C SER A 32 5.46 -74.79 40.41
N SER A 33 4.22 -74.85 40.91
CA SER A 33 3.90 -74.95 42.35
C SER A 33 3.95 -76.37 42.93
N THR A 34 3.86 -77.41 42.11
CA THR A 34 3.80 -78.81 42.55
C THR A 34 5.05 -79.63 42.23
N ASP A 35 5.72 -79.33 41.11
CA ASP A 35 7.00 -79.88 40.68
C ASP A 35 7.87 -78.77 40.04
N PRO A 36 8.72 -78.09 40.84
CA PRO A 36 9.53 -76.95 40.42
C PRO A 36 10.69 -77.38 39.49
N THR A 37 10.36 -77.71 38.25
CA THR A 37 11.34 -78.02 37.19
C THR A 37 11.69 -76.80 36.36
N TYR A 38 12.81 -76.89 35.64
CA TYR A 38 13.24 -75.83 34.72
C TYR A 38 12.15 -75.52 33.69
N GLU A 39 11.57 -76.56 33.09
CA GLU A 39 10.55 -76.49 32.05
C GLU A 39 9.24 -75.89 32.58
N ALA A 40 8.90 -76.15 33.85
CA ALA A 40 7.70 -75.61 34.49
C ALA A 40 7.81 -74.09 34.71
N TYR A 41 8.92 -73.64 35.29
CA TYR A 41 9.17 -72.20 35.49
C TYR A 41 9.37 -71.46 34.17
N TYR A 42 10.04 -72.07 33.18
CA TYR A 42 10.22 -71.49 31.87
C TYR A 42 8.88 -71.27 31.15
N GLY A 43 8.02 -72.30 31.12
CA GLY A 43 6.67 -72.18 30.56
C GLY A 43 5.82 -71.14 31.29
N ALA A 44 5.87 -71.10 32.63
CA ALA A 44 5.16 -70.09 33.43
C ALA A 44 5.67 -68.66 33.15
N ALA A 45 6.98 -68.49 33.00
CA ALA A 45 7.60 -67.20 32.71
C ALA A 45 7.22 -66.68 31.32
N ILE A 46 7.13 -67.58 30.32
CA ILE A 46 6.66 -67.26 28.97
C ILE A 46 5.17 -66.89 28.98
N CYS A 47 4.31 -67.63 29.70
CA CYS A 47 2.90 -67.25 29.86
C CYS A 47 2.76 -65.88 30.51
N ALA A 48 3.47 -65.63 31.61
CA ALA A 48 3.48 -64.32 32.28
C ALA A 48 3.99 -63.19 31.36
N LEU A 49 4.94 -63.46 30.47
CA LEU A 49 5.42 -62.50 29.47
C LEU A 49 4.31 -62.18 28.45
N ILE A 50 3.60 -63.20 27.96
CA ILE A 50 2.51 -63.06 26.98
C ILE A 50 1.31 -62.31 27.59
N ASP A 51 1.02 -62.56 28.86
CA ASP A 51 -0.04 -61.87 29.62
C ASP A 51 0.34 -60.42 30.00
N GLY A 52 1.56 -59.97 29.67
CA GLY A 52 2.06 -58.62 29.95
C GLY A 52 2.49 -58.41 31.41
N GLU A 53 2.55 -59.48 32.22
CA GLU A 53 2.98 -59.46 33.62
C GLU A 53 4.51 -59.44 33.74
N LEU A 54 5.15 -58.39 33.20
CA LEU A 54 6.61 -58.30 33.01
C LEU A 54 7.41 -58.57 34.30
N ASN A 55 7.01 -58.01 35.43
CA ASN A 55 7.72 -58.21 36.71
C ASN A 55 7.62 -59.66 37.23
N LYS A 56 6.46 -60.31 37.02
CA LYS A 56 6.27 -61.72 37.38
C LYS A 56 7.10 -62.61 36.47
N SER A 57 7.12 -62.30 35.17
CA SER A 57 7.96 -63.00 34.20
C SER A 57 9.46 -62.88 34.55
N VAL A 58 9.94 -61.69 34.92
CA VAL A 58 11.33 -61.50 35.41
C VAL A 58 11.63 -62.41 36.60
N TYR A 59 10.77 -62.39 37.62
CA TYR A 59 10.96 -63.22 38.81
C TYR A 59 11.03 -64.73 38.46
N LEU A 60 10.15 -65.19 37.57
CA LEU A 60 10.11 -66.58 37.13
C LEU A 60 11.30 -66.98 36.25
N PHE A 61 11.86 -66.07 35.45
CA PHE A 61 13.08 -66.32 34.69
C PHE A 61 14.35 -66.26 35.56
N GLU A 62 14.40 -65.37 36.56
CA GLU A 62 15.52 -65.29 37.50
C GLU A 62 15.65 -66.54 38.38
N SER A 63 14.53 -67.23 38.68
CA SER A 63 14.54 -68.47 39.46
C SER A 63 15.18 -69.65 38.72
N ILE A 64 15.36 -69.56 37.40
CA ILE A 64 15.92 -70.62 36.53
C ILE A 64 17.22 -70.26 35.81
N LEU A 65 17.90 -69.19 36.24
CA LEU A 65 19.08 -68.57 35.62
C LEU A 65 20.28 -69.51 35.34
N SER A 66 20.26 -70.76 35.81
CA SER A 66 21.45 -71.62 35.90
C SER A 66 21.67 -72.62 34.75
N LYS A 67 20.78 -72.77 33.76
CA LYS A 67 20.91 -73.87 32.79
C LYS A 67 20.88 -73.54 31.29
N GLU A 68 20.22 -72.48 30.84
CA GLU A 68 20.08 -72.25 29.38
C GLU A 68 20.40 -70.79 28.96
N PRO A 69 21.12 -70.59 27.84
CA PRO A 69 21.40 -69.26 27.29
C PRO A 69 20.14 -68.44 26.96
N GLU A 70 19.04 -69.09 26.57
CA GLU A 70 17.78 -68.43 26.16
C GLU A 70 17.16 -67.59 27.29
N VAL A 71 17.38 -67.96 28.55
CA VAL A 71 16.88 -67.20 29.72
C VAL A 71 17.51 -65.81 29.79
N PHE A 72 18.80 -65.67 29.44
CA PHE A 72 19.47 -64.36 29.41
C PHE A 72 18.88 -63.46 28.33
N TYR A 73 18.41 -64.03 27.22
CA TYR A 73 17.72 -63.27 26.17
C TYR A 73 16.41 -62.68 26.68
N TYR A 74 15.52 -63.50 27.25
CA TYR A 74 14.23 -63.03 27.77
C TYR A 74 14.39 -62.04 28.91
N LEU A 75 15.31 -62.27 29.86
CA LEU A 75 15.61 -61.31 30.92
C LEU A 75 16.17 -60.00 30.38
N GLY A 76 17.06 -60.06 29.39
CA GLY A 76 17.59 -58.86 28.71
C GLY A 76 16.48 -58.02 28.11
N VAL A 77 15.55 -58.64 27.38
CA VAL A 77 14.40 -57.97 26.75
C VAL A 77 13.42 -57.43 27.81
N LEU A 78 13.09 -58.22 28.83
CA LEU A 78 12.20 -57.81 29.93
C LEU A 78 12.76 -56.60 30.68
N TYR A 79 14.05 -56.62 31.04
CA TYR A 79 14.69 -55.50 31.70
C TYR A 79 14.78 -54.27 30.80
N TYR A 80 14.97 -54.45 29.49
CA TYR A 80 14.91 -53.36 28.52
C TYR A 80 13.52 -52.72 28.48
N GLN A 81 12.46 -53.53 28.43
CA GLN A 81 11.06 -53.06 28.44
C GLN A 81 10.69 -52.34 29.74
N LEU A 82 11.22 -52.80 30.87
CA LEU A 82 11.04 -52.16 32.19
C LEU A 82 11.90 -50.90 32.38
N GLY A 83 12.77 -50.55 31.43
CA GLY A 83 13.64 -49.37 31.48
C GLY A 83 14.92 -49.55 32.32
N PHE A 84 15.22 -50.76 32.80
CA PHE A 84 16.44 -51.07 33.55
C PHE A 84 17.59 -51.41 32.59
N TYR A 85 18.09 -50.40 31.88
CA TYR A 85 19.05 -50.57 30.78
C TYR A 85 20.39 -51.18 31.21
N ASP A 86 20.91 -50.84 32.39
CA ASP A 86 22.17 -51.41 32.89
C ASP A 86 22.05 -52.92 33.15
N LYS A 87 20.94 -53.34 33.77
CA LYS A 87 20.64 -54.77 34.01
C LYS A 87 20.43 -55.50 32.69
N SER A 88 19.68 -54.90 31.78
CA SER A 88 19.45 -55.43 30.44
C SER A 88 20.76 -55.67 29.68
N ALA A 89 21.68 -54.69 29.68
CA ALA A 89 22.98 -54.80 29.04
C ALA A 89 23.84 -55.93 29.63
N ILE A 90 23.82 -56.13 30.96
CA ILE A 90 24.52 -57.25 31.62
C ILE A 90 24.04 -58.58 31.05
N HIS A 91 22.73 -58.80 30.94
CA HIS A 91 22.17 -60.05 30.44
C HIS A 91 22.49 -60.29 28.95
N PHE A 92 22.43 -59.26 28.10
CA PHE A 92 22.84 -59.38 26.69
C PHE A 92 24.34 -59.64 26.51
N ASN A 93 25.19 -59.04 27.35
CA ASN A 93 26.63 -59.31 27.35
C ASN A 93 26.95 -60.74 27.80
N LEU A 94 26.27 -61.24 28.83
CA LEU A 94 26.38 -62.64 29.29
C LEU A 94 25.93 -63.63 28.20
N LEU A 95 24.88 -63.29 27.45
CA LEU A 95 24.39 -64.09 26.33
C LEU A 95 25.41 -64.21 25.19
N ASN A 96 26.01 -63.08 24.78
CA ASN A 96 27.04 -63.03 23.73
C ASN A 96 28.31 -63.85 24.08
N GLY A 97 28.64 -63.98 25.37
CA GLY A 97 29.81 -64.76 25.82
C GLY A 97 29.63 -66.27 25.82
N LYS A 98 28.38 -66.78 25.79
CA LYS A 98 28.08 -68.23 25.91
C LYS A 98 27.68 -68.92 24.61
N ASN A 99 27.00 -68.21 23.70
CA ASN A 99 26.57 -68.73 22.40
C ASN A 99 27.14 -67.85 21.28
N GLY A 100 27.77 -68.47 20.28
CA GLY A 100 28.30 -67.76 19.11
C GLY A 100 27.17 -67.13 18.29
N ASN A 101 27.16 -65.79 18.23
CA ASN A 101 26.35 -64.92 17.36
C ASN A 101 24.81 -65.01 17.49
N ILE A 102 24.28 -64.54 18.61
CA ILE A 102 22.87 -64.08 18.69
C ILE A 102 22.84 -62.58 18.38
N TRP A 103 22.45 -62.25 17.16
CA TRP A 103 22.44 -60.85 16.69
C TRP A 103 21.45 -59.96 17.44
N GLN A 104 20.39 -60.54 18.02
CA GLN A 104 19.39 -59.80 18.77
C GLN A 104 19.99 -59.10 20.00
N SER A 105 21.02 -59.69 20.64
CA SER A 105 21.74 -59.05 21.76
C SER A 105 22.41 -57.75 21.34
N ASN A 106 23.10 -57.76 20.20
CA ASN A 106 23.77 -56.58 19.64
C ASN A 106 22.74 -55.52 19.21
N TYR A 107 21.58 -55.93 18.71
CA TYR A 107 20.48 -55.00 18.42
C TYR A 107 20.01 -54.25 19.67
N TYR A 108 19.71 -54.95 20.76
CA TYR A 108 19.27 -54.31 22.01
C TYR A 108 20.37 -53.50 22.69
N LEU A 109 21.63 -53.95 22.66
CA LEU A 109 22.77 -53.16 23.15
C LEU A 109 22.95 -51.85 22.36
N GLY A 110 22.81 -51.89 21.04
CA GLY A 110 22.80 -50.69 20.18
C GLY A 110 21.65 -49.74 20.53
N MET A 111 20.45 -50.28 20.76
CA MET A 111 19.28 -49.50 21.19
C MET A 111 19.47 -48.85 22.56
N ILE A 112 20.12 -49.54 23.51
CA ILE A 112 20.47 -48.99 24.82
C ILE A 112 21.45 -47.82 24.66
N LYS A 113 22.52 -47.99 23.88
CA LYS A 113 23.49 -46.91 23.59
C LYS A 113 22.87 -45.71 22.89
N LEU A 114 21.94 -45.94 21.98
CA LEU A 114 21.16 -44.87 21.35
C LEU A 114 20.35 -44.07 22.38
N LYS A 115 19.68 -44.74 23.32
CA LYS A 115 18.95 -44.08 24.42
C LYS A 115 19.85 -43.28 25.36
N GLN A 116 21.14 -43.58 25.38
CA GLN A 116 22.17 -42.86 26.14
C GLN A 116 22.82 -41.71 25.33
N ASN A 117 22.37 -41.45 24.10
CA ASN A 117 22.95 -40.48 23.14
C ASN A 117 24.39 -40.82 22.68
N GLU A 118 24.81 -42.08 22.80
CA GLU A 118 26.14 -42.56 22.41
C GLU A 118 26.11 -43.14 20.99
N VAL A 119 25.87 -42.28 20.00
CA VAL A 119 25.60 -42.67 18.60
C VAL A 119 26.74 -43.49 17.97
N LYS A 120 28.00 -43.17 18.29
CA LYS A 120 29.17 -43.89 17.78
C LYS A 120 29.20 -45.35 18.26
N GLU A 121 29.00 -45.55 19.56
CA GLU A 121 28.98 -46.89 20.15
C GLU A 121 27.75 -47.68 19.70
N ALA A 122 26.59 -47.02 19.56
CA ALA A 122 25.39 -47.65 19.02
C ALA A 122 25.62 -48.22 17.61
N MET A 123 26.29 -47.46 16.74
CA MET A 123 26.65 -47.89 15.37
C MET A 123 27.55 -49.13 15.36
N GLU A 124 28.50 -49.24 16.29
CA GLU A 124 29.39 -50.42 16.39
C GLU A 124 28.60 -51.69 16.68
N TYR A 125 27.59 -51.62 17.56
CA TYR A 125 26.71 -52.75 17.85
C TYR A 125 25.78 -53.08 16.68
N PHE A 126 25.18 -52.09 16.01
CA PHE A 126 24.33 -52.33 14.84
C PHE A 126 25.11 -52.91 13.67
N ASN A 127 26.38 -52.56 13.47
CA ASN A 127 27.22 -53.17 12.42
C ASN A 127 27.43 -54.68 12.60
N GLN A 128 27.19 -55.20 13.81
CA GLN A 128 27.29 -56.63 14.14
C GLN A 128 25.93 -57.35 14.08
N THR A 129 24.88 -56.71 13.58
CA THR A 129 23.55 -57.31 13.38
C THR A 129 23.28 -57.56 11.88
N PRO A 130 22.56 -58.63 11.48
CA PRO A 130 22.09 -58.83 10.12
C PRO A 130 21.19 -57.68 9.66
N ASP A 131 21.09 -57.49 8.35
CA ASP A 131 20.24 -56.46 7.78
C ASP A 131 18.75 -56.80 7.95
N SER A 132 18.16 -56.26 9.01
CA SER A 132 16.72 -56.19 9.22
C SER A 132 16.19 -54.82 8.78
N PHE A 133 14.90 -54.77 8.43
CA PHE A 133 14.24 -53.52 8.05
C PHE A 133 14.41 -52.42 9.12
N ASP A 134 14.21 -52.76 10.39
CA ASP A 134 14.32 -51.81 11.51
C ASP A 134 15.76 -51.32 11.72
N LYS A 135 16.76 -52.21 11.57
CA LYS A 135 18.18 -51.82 11.64
C LYS A 135 18.53 -50.82 10.55
N ILE A 136 18.14 -51.09 9.30
CA ILE A 136 18.44 -50.22 8.15
C ILE A 136 17.85 -48.81 8.38
N LEU A 137 16.61 -48.73 8.87
CA LEU A 137 15.96 -47.46 9.18
C LEU A 137 16.69 -46.69 10.31
N LEU A 138 17.05 -47.37 11.39
CA LEU A 138 17.76 -46.78 12.53
C LEU A 138 19.16 -46.29 12.15
N VAL A 139 19.93 -47.10 11.43
CA VAL A 139 21.27 -46.73 10.96
C VAL A 139 21.17 -45.53 10.00
N GLY A 140 20.23 -45.55 9.05
CA GLY A 140 19.98 -44.43 8.15
C GLY A 140 19.65 -43.14 8.90
N TYR A 141 18.81 -43.20 9.93
CA TYR A 141 18.50 -42.04 10.77
C TYR A 141 19.74 -41.48 11.49
N MET A 142 20.60 -42.35 12.06
CA MET A 142 21.82 -41.93 12.77
C MET A 142 22.88 -41.32 11.85
N GLU A 143 23.07 -41.90 10.67
CA GLU A 143 24.00 -41.35 9.66
C GLU A 143 23.58 -39.94 9.25
N ASN A 144 22.29 -39.74 8.99
CA ASN A 144 21.74 -38.43 8.64
C ASN A 144 21.86 -37.41 9.78
N TYR A 145 21.69 -37.85 11.04
CA TYR A 145 21.92 -36.99 12.20
C TYR A 145 23.39 -36.53 12.29
N ASN A 146 24.34 -37.44 12.07
CA ASN A 146 25.76 -37.11 12.05
C ASN A 146 26.09 -36.13 10.91
N ARG A 147 25.54 -36.34 9.70
CA ARG A 147 25.70 -35.40 8.57
C ARG A 147 25.18 -34.01 8.92
N LEU A 148 24.01 -33.92 9.54
CA LEU A 148 23.43 -32.65 9.98
C LEU A 148 24.36 -31.89 10.95
N ILE A 149 24.94 -32.57 11.93
CA ILE A 149 25.89 -31.97 12.88
C ILE A 149 27.15 -31.48 12.15
N CYS A 150 27.72 -32.31 11.27
CA CYS A 150 28.88 -31.95 10.48
C CYS A 150 28.62 -30.71 9.61
N ALA A 151 27.45 -30.64 8.96
CA ALA A 151 27.05 -29.48 8.16
C ALA A 151 26.95 -28.20 9.02
N GLN A 152 26.33 -28.28 10.20
CA GLN A 152 26.26 -27.16 11.15
C GLN A 152 27.65 -26.70 11.62
N GLN A 153 28.58 -27.64 11.83
CA GLN A 153 29.95 -27.30 12.18
C GLN A 153 30.65 -26.56 11.03
N LYS A 154 30.53 -27.05 9.80
CA LYS A 154 31.10 -26.41 8.60
C LYS A 154 30.56 -25.00 8.39
N PHE A 155 29.27 -24.81 8.62
CA PHE A 155 28.65 -23.48 8.60
C PHE A 155 29.30 -22.52 9.63
N LYS A 156 29.50 -22.98 10.88
CA LYS A 156 30.14 -22.19 11.93
C LYS A 156 31.60 -21.87 11.63
N GLU A 157 32.30 -22.76 10.92
CA GLU A 157 33.68 -22.56 10.43
C GLU A 157 33.77 -21.58 9.24
N GLY A 158 32.63 -21.11 8.69
CA GLY A 158 32.58 -20.24 7.51
C GLY A 158 32.74 -20.98 6.18
N GLN A 159 32.74 -22.32 6.20
CA GLN A 159 32.87 -23.18 5.02
C GLN A 159 31.49 -23.45 4.41
N TYR A 160 30.87 -22.41 3.84
CA TYR A 160 29.46 -22.46 3.43
C TYR A 160 29.16 -23.40 2.27
N LYS A 161 30.10 -23.58 1.33
CA LYS A 161 29.91 -24.52 0.20
C LYS A 161 29.90 -25.97 0.68
N ASP A 162 30.89 -26.33 1.51
CA ASP A 162 30.99 -27.65 2.11
C ASP A 162 29.77 -27.94 3.01
N ALA A 163 29.27 -26.92 3.73
CA ALA A 163 28.03 -27.03 4.50
C ALA A 163 26.82 -27.31 3.60
N ILE A 164 26.69 -26.63 2.46
CA ILE A 164 25.61 -26.87 1.48
C ILE A 164 25.64 -28.30 0.97
N ASP A 165 26.82 -28.79 0.57
CA ASP A 165 26.97 -30.15 0.06
C ASP A 165 26.54 -31.18 1.12
N LEU A 166 27.00 -31.02 2.36
CA LEU A 166 26.60 -31.89 3.46
C LEU A 166 25.12 -31.81 3.82
N TYR A 167 24.50 -30.62 3.81
CA TYR A 167 23.07 -30.49 4.09
C TYR A 167 22.20 -31.15 3.01
N ASN A 168 22.61 -31.11 1.73
CA ASN A 168 21.90 -31.77 0.64
C ASN A 168 21.92 -33.30 0.75
N GLU A 169 22.89 -33.86 1.48
CA GLU A 169 22.98 -35.30 1.76
C GLU A 169 22.15 -35.73 2.98
N VAL A 170 21.46 -34.81 3.66
CA VAL A 170 20.61 -35.13 4.81
C VAL A 170 19.17 -35.42 4.35
N GLU A 171 18.79 -36.69 4.33
CA GLU A 171 17.47 -37.19 3.93
C GLU A 171 16.41 -37.10 5.05
N TYR A 172 16.84 -37.07 6.32
CA TYR A 172 15.97 -36.90 7.49
C TYR A 172 16.00 -35.44 8.00
N PHE A 173 15.27 -35.10 9.06
CA PHE A 173 15.34 -33.78 9.72
C PHE A 173 15.04 -32.56 8.83
N PHE A 174 14.16 -32.71 7.83
CA PHE A 174 13.78 -31.71 6.83
C PHE A 174 13.89 -30.24 7.28
N GLY A 175 13.20 -29.83 8.35
CA GLY A 175 13.22 -28.42 8.79
C GLY A 175 14.61 -27.89 9.19
N TYR A 176 15.46 -28.74 9.77
CA TYR A 176 16.80 -28.36 10.22
C TYR A 176 17.83 -28.38 9.08
N SER A 177 17.70 -29.29 8.11
CA SER A 177 18.57 -29.31 6.93
C SER A 177 18.23 -28.16 5.97
N GLU A 178 16.94 -27.94 5.68
CA GLU A 178 16.44 -26.86 4.83
C GLU A 178 16.82 -25.47 5.35
N ILE A 179 16.59 -25.20 6.64
CA ILE A 179 16.95 -23.89 7.20
C ILE A 179 18.48 -23.68 7.19
N GLY A 180 19.26 -24.74 7.40
CA GLY A 180 20.72 -24.73 7.31
C GLY A 180 21.22 -24.41 5.90
N LEU A 181 20.59 -25.01 4.87
CA LEU A 181 20.82 -24.67 3.46
C LEU A 181 20.47 -23.21 3.20
N ALA A 182 19.31 -22.75 3.66
CA ALA A 182 18.83 -21.39 3.44
C ALA A 182 19.82 -20.36 3.99
N PHE A 183 20.32 -20.57 5.22
CA PHE A 183 21.35 -19.72 5.80
C PHE A 183 22.67 -19.78 5.04
N SER A 184 23.10 -20.97 4.62
CA SER A 184 24.36 -21.14 3.87
C SER A 184 24.32 -20.41 2.52
N PHE A 185 23.18 -20.49 1.80
CA PHE A 185 22.96 -19.73 0.56
C PHE A 185 22.93 -18.21 0.79
N ALA A 186 22.32 -17.75 1.88
CA ALA A 186 22.32 -16.33 2.24
C ALA A 186 23.76 -15.78 2.47
N GLN A 187 24.64 -16.57 3.12
CA GLN A 187 26.03 -16.17 3.36
C GLN A 187 26.85 -16.02 2.08
N ILE A 188 26.57 -16.85 1.07
CA ILE A 188 27.19 -16.72 -0.27
C ILE A 188 26.44 -15.74 -1.19
N LYS A 189 25.48 -14.97 -0.65
CA LYS A 189 24.67 -13.95 -1.34
C LYS A 189 23.72 -14.48 -2.42
N ASP A 190 23.40 -15.78 -2.41
CA ASP A 190 22.36 -16.36 -3.27
C ASP A 190 20.99 -16.26 -2.57
N TYR A 191 20.51 -15.03 -2.43
CA TYR A 191 19.28 -14.73 -1.68
C TYR A 191 18.02 -15.32 -2.32
N LYS A 192 18.04 -15.60 -3.63
CA LYS A 192 16.91 -16.24 -4.33
C LYS A 192 16.74 -17.69 -3.90
N LYS A 193 17.82 -18.48 -3.88
CA LYS A 193 17.75 -19.86 -3.38
C LYS A 193 17.47 -19.92 -1.89
N SER A 194 18.09 -19.01 -1.12
CA SER A 194 17.82 -18.88 0.31
C SER A 194 16.34 -18.66 0.59
N LEU A 195 15.68 -17.74 -0.14
CA LEU A 195 14.25 -17.48 0.01
C LEU A 195 13.38 -18.71 -0.30
N ILE A 196 13.66 -19.43 -1.39
CA ILE A 196 12.93 -20.66 -1.75
C ILE A 196 12.99 -21.70 -0.63
N LEU A 197 14.16 -21.84 0.01
CA LEU A 197 14.34 -22.80 1.10
C LEU A 197 13.65 -22.32 2.39
N PHE A 198 13.69 -21.03 2.71
CA PHE A 198 12.90 -20.51 3.83
C PHE A 198 11.39 -20.74 3.61
N ASP A 199 10.89 -20.55 2.39
CA ASP A 199 9.50 -20.87 2.05
C ASP A 199 9.18 -22.35 2.18
N SER A 200 10.12 -23.23 1.81
CA SER A 200 9.98 -24.67 2.01
C SER A 200 9.80 -25.01 3.48
N VAL A 201 10.58 -24.41 4.38
CA VAL A 201 10.42 -24.58 5.84
C VAL A 201 9.09 -24.02 6.32
N ILE A 202 8.70 -22.82 5.88
CA ILE A 202 7.45 -22.16 6.30
C ILE A 202 6.22 -22.99 5.93
N ASN A 203 6.22 -23.62 4.76
CA ASN A 203 5.06 -24.34 4.23
C ASN A 203 4.97 -25.79 4.71
N ASN A 204 6.10 -26.42 5.06
CA ASN A 204 6.17 -27.87 5.28
C ASN A 204 6.65 -28.29 6.68
N SER A 205 7.13 -27.38 7.54
CA SER A 205 7.60 -27.71 8.88
C SER A 205 6.50 -27.58 9.95
N ASP A 206 6.38 -28.59 10.83
CA ASP A 206 5.51 -28.54 12.00
C ASP A 206 6.13 -27.77 13.20
N ASP A 207 7.41 -27.43 13.13
CA ASP A 207 8.13 -26.71 14.20
C ASP A 207 7.88 -25.20 14.10
N LYS A 208 7.01 -24.70 14.98
CA LYS A 208 6.63 -23.28 15.02
C LYS A 208 7.81 -22.32 15.20
N GLN A 209 8.87 -22.73 15.89
CA GLN A 209 10.04 -21.88 16.12
C GLN A 209 10.87 -21.78 14.83
N LEU A 210 11.05 -22.89 14.10
CA LEU A 210 11.71 -22.90 12.79
C LEU A 210 10.92 -22.09 11.76
N VAL A 211 9.59 -22.22 11.75
CA VAL A 211 8.71 -21.43 10.87
C VAL A 211 8.86 -19.94 11.15
N ALA A 212 8.79 -19.53 12.42
CA ALA A 212 8.93 -18.12 12.81
C ALA A 212 10.30 -17.55 12.43
N GLN A 213 11.37 -18.30 12.68
CA GLN A 213 12.73 -17.92 12.28
C GLN A 213 12.85 -17.76 10.77
N SER A 214 12.29 -18.70 10.01
CA SER A 214 12.32 -18.68 8.54
C SER A 214 11.55 -17.50 7.97
N MET A 215 10.39 -17.13 8.54
CA MET A 215 9.65 -15.93 8.13
C MET A 215 10.49 -14.65 8.33
N PHE A 216 11.16 -14.51 9.48
CA PHE A 216 11.95 -13.32 9.76
C PHE A 216 13.15 -13.19 8.81
N GLU A 217 13.82 -14.30 8.49
CA GLU A 217 14.98 -14.31 7.59
C GLU A 217 14.56 -14.19 6.11
N ALA A 218 13.43 -14.79 5.71
CA ALA A 218 12.81 -14.57 4.41
C ALA A 218 12.50 -13.10 4.19
N ALA A 219 11.93 -12.41 5.19
CA ALA A 219 11.71 -10.97 5.11
C ALA A 219 13.00 -10.19 4.85
N ILE A 220 14.11 -10.54 5.53
CA ILE A 220 15.41 -9.89 5.31
C ILE A 220 15.92 -10.16 3.89
N ALA A 221 15.82 -11.40 3.41
CA ALA A 221 16.20 -11.75 2.04
C ALA A 221 15.39 -10.95 1.00
N CYS A 222 14.07 -10.83 1.17
CA CYS A 222 13.21 -10.02 0.32
C CYS A 222 13.61 -8.54 0.33
N LEU A 223 13.97 -7.97 1.48
CA LEU A 223 14.45 -6.58 1.57
C LEU A 223 15.76 -6.36 0.80
N ILE A 224 16.67 -7.33 0.83
CA ILE A 224 17.94 -7.27 0.07
C ILE A 224 17.66 -7.39 -1.44
N LEU A 225 16.66 -8.18 -1.82
CA LEU A 225 16.19 -8.33 -3.20
C LEU A 225 15.29 -7.17 -3.68
N GLU A 226 15.11 -6.12 -2.86
CA GLU A 226 14.22 -4.98 -3.12
C GLU A 226 12.73 -5.35 -3.29
N ASN A 227 12.32 -6.56 -2.87
CA ASN A 227 10.93 -7.00 -2.86
C ASN A 227 10.21 -6.58 -1.56
N THR A 228 9.91 -5.29 -1.47
CA THR A 228 9.39 -4.68 -0.24
C THR A 228 7.99 -5.18 0.15
N SER A 229 7.12 -5.46 -0.82
CA SER A 229 5.75 -5.93 -0.54
C SER A 229 5.75 -7.31 0.14
N GLU A 230 6.52 -8.25 -0.41
CA GLU A 230 6.65 -9.61 0.12
C GLU A 230 7.33 -9.60 1.50
N ALA A 231 8.37 -8.77 1.67
CA ALA A 231 9.01 -8.58 2.97
C ALA A 231 8.02 -8.13 4.06
N ARG A 232 7.07 -7.24 3.74
CA ARG A 232 6.03 -6.79 4.69
C ARG A 232 5.11 -7.93 5.09
N GLU A 233 4.73 -8.79 4.16
CA GLU A 233 3.84 -9.92 4.46
C GLU A 233 4.51 -10.94 5.38
N TYR A 234 5.78 -11.27 5.15
CA TYR A 234 6.55 -12.10 6.09
C TYR A 234 6.68 -11.44 7.46
N LEU A 235 7.03 -10.14 7.54
CA LEU A 235 7.16 -9.44 8.82
C LEU A 235 5.84 -9.38 9.60
N LYS A 236 4.72 -9.12 8.91
CA LYS A 236 3.38 -9.15 9.54
C LYS A 236 3.04 -10.55 10.03
N SER A 237 3.34 -11.59 9.25
CA SER A 237 3.07 -12.98 9.62
C SER A 237 3.91 -13.40 10.82
N TYR A 238 5.21 -13.06 10.84
CA TYR A 238 6.10 -13.27 11.97
C TYR A 238 5.59 -12.56 13.24
N LEU A 239 5.18 -11.29 13.13
CA LEU A 239 4.68 -10.50 14.26
C LEU A 239 3.34 -11.00 14.84
N ARG A 240 2.59 -11.84 14.11
CA ARG A 240 1.41 -12.54 14.64
C ARG A 240 1.80 -13.71 15.55
N ILE A 241 2.99 -14.27 15.37
CA ILE A 241 3.50 -15.40 16.16
C ILE A 241 4.22 -14.86 17.40
N GLU A 242 5.14 -13.91 17.22
CA GLU A 242 5.99 -13.41 18.30
C GLU A 242 6.13 -11.87 18.24
N PRO A 243 5.91 -11.16 19.36
CA PRO A 243 6.23 -9.75 19.47
C PRO A 243 7.75 -9.51 19.37
N ASN A 244 8.21 -8.80 18.33
CA ASN A 244 9.62 -8.52 18.12
C ASN A 244 9.87 -7.09 17.63
N ASP A 245 10.66 -6.32 18.39
CA ASP A 245 10.91 -4.91 18.08
C ASP A 245 11.77 -4.70 16.83
N LYS A 246 12.69 -5.62 16.51
CA LYS A 246 13.48 -5.57 15.28
C LYS A 246 12.58 -5.76 14.06
N ALA A 247 11.64 -6.69 14.10
CA ALA A 247 10.66 -6.90 13.04
C ALA A 247 9.71 -5.70 12.88
N ARG A 248 9.20 -5.14 13.98
CA ARG A 248 8.40 -3.90 13.96
C ARG A 248 9.18 -2.73 13.34
N PHE A 249 10.44 -2.57 13.72
CA PHE A 249 11.30 -1.54 13.16
C PHE A 249 11.52 -1.73 11.66
N LEU A 250 11.84 -2.95 11.21
CA LEU A 250 11.99 -3.24 9.77
C LEU A 250 10.71 -2.92 9.01
N LEU A 251 9.55 -3.33 9.53
CA LEU A 251 8.25 -3.07 8.92
C LEU A 251 7.98 -1.56 8.82
N GLY A 252 8.14 -0.82 9.92
CA GLY A 252 7.99 0.64 9.92
C GLY A 252 9.00 1.35 9.00
N LYS A 253 10.24 0.86 8.92
CA LYS A 253 11.26 1.38 8.03
C LYS A 253 10.87 1.22 6.56
N THR A 254 10.28 0.10 6.16
CA THR A 254 9.82 -0.07 4.76
C THR A 254 8.79 0.97 4.35
N PHE A 255 7.82 1.28 5.23
CA PHE A 255 6.85 2.34 4.97
C PHE A 255 7.52 3.72 4.95
N SER A 256 8.46 3.96 5.87
CA SER A 256 9.20 5.22 5.93
C SER A 256 10.05 5.48 4.69
N ASP A 257 10.66 4.44 4.13
CA ASP A 257 11.47 4.52 2.91
C ASP A 257 10.58 4.80 1.67
N GLU A 258 9.32 4.34 1.69
CA GLU A 258 8.28 4.67 0.69
C GLU A 258 7.54 6.00 0.96
N VAL A 259 7.99 6.80 1.93
CA VAL A 259 7.38 8.11 2.28
C VAL A 259 5.96 7.99 2.88
N GLU A 260 5.56 6.78 3.29
CA GLU A 260 4.30 6.51 4.00
C GLU A 260 4.48 6.68 5.52
N TYR A 261 4.65 7.92 5.96
CA TYR A 261 5.00 8.23 7.36
C TYR A 261 3.88 7.91 8.36
N ASP A 262 2.60 7.99 7.96
CA ASP A 262 1.47 7.61 8.81
C ASP A 262 1.51 6.11 9.17
N SER A 263 1.73 5.26 8.15
CA SER A 263 1.91 3.81 8.32
C SER A 263 3.16 3.50 9.15
N ALA A 264 4.27 4.19 8.88
CA ALA A 264 5.52 4.01 9.64
C ALA A 264 5.36 4.34 11.13
N ALA A 265 4.61 5.40 11.46
CA ALA A 265 4.41 5.84 12.84
C ALA A 265 3.70 4.79 13.70
N ILE A 266 2.75 4.05 13.13
CA ILE A 266 2.04 2.95 13.82
C ILE A 266 3.04 1.90 14.33
N HIS A 267 4.01 1.54 13.48
CA HIS A 267 5.00 0.51 13.80
C HIS A 267 6.11 1.00 14.72
N PHE A 268 6.44 2.30 14.70
CA PHE A 268 7.46 2.89 15.57
C PHE A 268 6.95 3.26 16.96
N LYS A 269 5.63 3.45 17.13
CA LYS A 269 5.02 3.98 18.37
C LYS A 269 5.49 3.30 19.65
N ASN A 270 5.60 1.96 19.63
CA ASN A 270 5.91 1.14 20.80
C ASN A 270 7.37 0.69 20.87
N LEU A 271 8.25 1.19 19.99
CA LEU A 271 9.67 0.85 20.05
C LEU A 271 10.35 1.55 21.24
N PRO A 272 11.30 0.89 21.91
CA PRO A 272 11.99 1.47 23.05
C PRO A 272 12.90 2.62 22.64
N ASP A 273 12.78 3.74 23.36
CA ASP A 273 13.60 4.94 23.13
C ASP A 273 15.08 4.74 23.54
N SER A 274 15.41 3.65 24.26
CA SER A 274 16.78 3.29 24.66
C SER A 274 17.63 2.73 23.52
N VAL A 275 17.09 2.61 22.31
CA VAL A 275 17.79 2.14 21.12
C VAL A 275 17.95 3.30 20.13
N ASP A 276 19.21 3.67 19.85
CA ASP A 276 19.62 4.81 19.00
C ASP A 276 18.79 4.93 17.71
N LYS A 277 18.82 3.89 16.86
CA LYS A 277 18.07 3.87 15.60
C LYS A 277 16.55 3.98 15.79
N TYR A 278 15.98 3.46 16.86
CA TYR A 278 14.52 3.48 17.05
C TYR A 278 14.07 4.89 17.40
N LEU A 279 14.75 5.52 18.36
CA LEU A 279 14.44 6.89 18.76
C LEU A 279 14.64 7.87 17.59
N PHE A 280 15.73 7.72 16.83
CA PHE A 280 15.95 8.56 15.64
C PHE A 280 14.84 8.42 14.59
N TYR A 281 14.50 7.19 14.19
CA TYR A 281 13.48 6.97 13.15
C TYR A 281 12.08 7.39 13.59
N LYS A 282 11.73 7.19 14.87
CA LYS A 282 10.48 7.69 15.46
C LYS A 282 10.41 9.23 15.35
N SER A 283 11.47 9.92 15.78
CA SER A 283 11.55 11.38 15.74
C SER A 283 11.56 11.94 14.32
N ARG A 284 12.27 11.28 13.39
CA ARG A 284 12.26 11.60 11.96
C ARG A 284 10.87 11.45 11.36
N THR A 285 10.12 10.41 11.72
CA THR A 285 8.75 10.21 11.26
C THR A 285 7.83 11.32 11.76
N ASP A 286 7.92 11.71 13.04
CA ASP A 286 7.16 12.86 13.57
C ASP A 286 7.47 14.17 12.81
N TYR A 287 8.74 14.38 12.39
CA TYR A 287 9.12 15.53 11.57
C TYR A 287 8.38 15.56 10.23
N PHE A 288 8.36 14.44 9.51
CA PHE A 288 7.70 14.35 8.20
C PHE A 288 6.17 14.39 8.29
N LEU A 289 5.60 13.97 9.42
CA LEU A 289 4.17 14.12 9.73
C LEU A 289 3.78 15.55 10.10
N GLY A 290 4.73 16.47 10.21
CA GLY A 290 4.45 17.86 10.60
C GLY A 290 4.28 18.07 12.11
N VAL A 291 4.51 17.04 12.92
CA VAL A 291 4.40 17.12 14.39
C VAL A 291 5.71 17.63 14.99
N TRP A 292 6.10 18.84 14.57
CA TRP A 292 7.43 19.39 14.81
C TRP A 292 7.80 19.53 16.28
N GLY A 293 6.84 19.76 17.18
CA GLY A 293 7.12 19.88 18.62
C GLY A 293 7.60 18.58 19.23
N ARG A 294 6.89 17.47 18.98
CA ARG A 294 7.32 16.15 19.44
C ARG A 294 8.60 15.69 18.76
N ALA A 295 8.75 16.01 17.47
CA ALA A 295 9.95 15.67 16.70
C ALA A 295 11.19 16.34 17.30
N GLU A 296 11.11 17.64 17.59
CA GLU A 296 12.20 18.40 18.20
C GLU A 296 12.55 17.89 19.59
N GLU A 297 11.57 17.72 20.48
CA GLU A 297 11.77 17.17 21.83
C GLU A 297 12.47 15.81 21.77
N SER A 298 12.00 14.92 20.90
CA SER A 298 12.55 13.57 20.76
C SER A 298 13.94 13.56 20.13
N LEU A 299 14.25 14.48 19.21
CA LEU A 299 15.58 14.65 18.61
C LEU A 299 16.59 15.26 19.59
N LEU A 300 16.19 16.20 20.43
CA LEU A 300 17.04 16.73 21.50
C LEU A 300 17.37 15.62 22.51
N ARG A 301 16.36 14.88 22.95
CA ARG A 301 16.55 13.71 23.80
C ARG A 301 17.41 12.62 23.15
N HIS A 302 17.28 12.40 21.84
CA HIS A 302 18.13 11.49 21.09
C HIS A 302 19.60 11.88 21.17
N ARG A 303 19.92 13.17 21.02
CA ARG A 303 21.29 13.68 21.13
C ARG A 303 21.84 13.58 22.55
N GLU A 304 21.02 13.80 23.57
CA GLU A 304 21.42 13.65 24.97
C GLU A 304 21.76 12.19 25.33
N ILE A 305 20.94 11.24 24.88
CA ILE A 305 21.12 9.81 25.19
C ILE A 305 22.23 9.20 24.31
N PHE A 306 22.35 9.64 23.05
CA PHE A 306 23.28 9.09 22.06
C PHE A 306 24.22 10.16 21.48
N PRO A 307 25.13 10.75 22.28
CA PRO A 307 25.99 11.85 21.83
C PRO A 307 26.94 11.48 20.68
N ASN A 308 27.28 10.20 20.52
CA ASN A 308 28.14 9.69 19.43
C ASN A 308 27.34 8.91 18.36
N SER A 309 26.05 9.19 18.21
CA SER A 309 25.18 8.50 17.25
C SER A 309 25.63 8.74 15.79
N ILE A 310 25.54 7.69 14.97
CA ILE A 310 25.71 7.78 13.51
C ILE A 310 24.60 8.61 12.83
N TYR A 311 23.55 8.97 13.57
CA TYR A 311 22.47 9.83 13.11
C TYR A 311 22.59 11.27 13.63
N GLY A 312 23.68 11.61 14.34
CA GLY A 312 23.85 12.93 14.96
C GLY A 312 23.80 14.10 13.97
N ASP A 313 24.43 13.95 12.79
CA ASP A 313 24.36 14.95 11.72
C ASP A 313 22.95 15.11 11.15
N LYS A 314 22.24 14.00 10.90
CA LYS A 314 20.84 13.97 10.44
C LYS A 314 19.90 14.60 11.46
N ALA A 315 20.05 14.25 12.74
CA ALA A 315 19.25 14.79 13.83
C ALA A 315 19.40 16.31 13.91
N THR A 316 20.65 16.79 13.88
CA THR A 316 20.97 18.23 13.91
C THR A 316 20.42 18.95 12.68
N PHE A 317 20.51 18.34 11.50
CA PHE A 317 19.93 18.90 10.28
C PHE A 317 18.40 19.01 10.36
N ILE A 318 17.72 18.01 10.92
CA ILE A 318 16.26 18.03 11.10
C ILE A 318 15.86 19.08 12.13
N LEU A 319 16.57 19.19 13.27
CA LEU A 319 16.34 20.24 14.27
C LEU A 319 16.43 21.64 13.67
N ALA A 320 17.49 21.92 12.91
CA ALA A 320 17.62 23.19 12.20
C ALA A 320 16.48 23.41 11.19
N SER A 321 16.08 22.36 10.47
CA SER A 321 14.99 22.42 9.49
C SER A 321 13.62 22.67 10.14
N ILE A 322 13.37 22.12 11.34
CA ILE A 322 12.17 22.38 12.13
C ILE A 322 12.10 23.86 12.51
N ASN A 323 13.18 24.38 13.09
CA ASN A 323 13.28 25.76 13.55
C ASN A 323 13.14 26.75 12.38
N PHE A 324 13.78 26.45 11.25
CA PHE A 324 13.62 27.26 10.04
C PHE A 324 12.17 27.27 9.53
N LYS A 325 11.47 26.14 9.55
CA LYS A 325 10.05 26.05 9.16
C LYS A 325 9.13 26.84 10.10
N ARG A 326 9.48 26.92 11.39
CA ARG A 326 8.81 27.76 12.40
C ARG A 326 9.17 29.24 12.31
N LYS A 327 10.11 29.62 11.43
CA LYS A 327 10.67 30.97 11.27
C LYS A 327 11.51 31.42 12.48
N GLU A 328 11.97 30.47 13.28
CA GLU A 328 12.94 30.67 14.36
C GLU A 328 14.34 30.59 13.75
N TYR A 329 14.69 31.63 12.97
CA TYR A 329 15.84 31.59 12.08
C TYR A 329 17.18 31.59 12.83
N GLU A 330 17.27 32.28 13.96
CA GLU A 330 18.45 32.34 14.81
C GLU A 330 18.78 30.96 15.38
N ILE A 331 17.78 30.24 15.91
CA ILE A 331 17.93 28.87 16.42
C ILE A 331 18.31 27.92 15.29
N ALA A 332 17.73 28.10 14.09
CA ALA A 332 18.10 27.31 12.93
C ALA A 332 19.57 27.53 12.50
N ILE A 333 20.06 28.78 12.56
CA ILE A 333 21.45 29.13 12.31
C ILE A 333 22.36 28.43 13.32
N ASP A 334 22.01 28.42 14.61
CA ASP A 334 22.81 27.77 15.65
C ASP A 334 22.99 26.28 15.36
N PHE A 335 21.91 25.55 15.08
CA PHE A 335 21.98 24.12 14.78
C PHE A 335 22.72 23.83 13.46
N TRP A 336 22.51 24.61 12.40
CA TRP A 336 23.27 24.40 11.16
C TRP A 336 24.75 24.74 11.32
N SER A 337 25.08 25.77 12.09
CA SER A 337 26.47 26.14 12.40
C SER A 337 27.15 25.04 13.20
N GLU A 338 26.45 24.46 14.17
CA GLU A 338 26.90 23.27 14.90
C GLU A 338 27.17 22.12 13.93
N LEU A 339 26.26 21.83 13.01
CA LEU A 339 26.41 20.74 12.04
C LEU A 339 27.67 20.92 11.20
N VAL A 340 27.87 22.13 10.67
CA VAL A 340 29.02 22.45 9.82
C VAL A 340 30.33 22.38 10.61
N ALA A 341 30.34 22.77 11.88
CA ALA A 341 31.52 22.74 12.74
C ALA A 341 31.89 21.31 13.19
N ILE A 342 30.92 20.52 13.63
CA ILE A 342 31.14 19.18 14.20
C ILE A 342 31.20 18.11 13.09
N TYR A 343 30.41 18.26 12.03
CA TYR A 343 30.29 17.30 10.93
C TYR A 343 30.64 17.91 9.55
N PRO A 344 31.81 18.54 9.37
CA PRO A 344 32.16 19.25 8.14
C PRO A 344 32.22 18.35 6.88
N LYS A 345 32.37 17.02 7.06
CA LYS A 345 32.38 16.03 5.98
C LYS A 345 31.01 15.36 5.75
N SER A 346 29.98 15.73 6.51
CA SER A 346 28.64 15.19 6.32
C SER A 346 28.08 15.59 4.95
N ILE A 347 27.28 14.70 4.35
CA ILE A 347 26.52 15.02 3.12
C ILE A 347 25.55 16.20 3.31
N TYR A 348 25.23 16.54 4.56
CA TYR A 348 24.35 17.66 4.90
C TYR A 348 25.10 18.99 5.09
N ALA A 349 26.44 18.99 5.20
CA ALA A 349 27.21 20.19 5.52
C ALA A 349 27.00 21.33 4.52
N ALA A 350 27.08 21.05 3.22
CA ALA A 350 26.80 22.06 2.19
C ALA A 350 25.36 22.58 2.23
N ALA A 351 24.39 21.69 2.49
CA ALA A 351 22.98 22.07 2.59
C ALA A 351 22.70 22.90 3.85
N ALA A 352 23.35 22.57 4.97
CA ALA A 352 23.30 23.33 6.22
C ALA A 352 23.92 24.72 6.05
N GLN A 353 25.10 24.82 5.43
CA GLN A 353 25.75 26.09 5.15
C GLN A 353 24.89 26.99 4.25
N LYS A 354 24.25 26.41 3.23
CA LYS A 354 23.25 27.14 2.42
C LYS A 354 22.04 27.54 3.27
N GLY A 355 21.59 26.68 4.18
CA GLY A 355 20.52 26.95 5.13
C GLY A 355 20.80 28.15 6.02
N ILE A 356 22.03 28.28 6.53
CA ILE A 356 22.51 29.45 7.28
C ILE A 356 22.33 30.71 6.43
N GLY A 357 22.77 30.69 5.17
CA GLY A 357 22.55 31.80 4.24
C GLY A 357 21.07 32.12 4.00
N ASP A 358 20.23 31.10 3.83
CA ASP A 358 18.77 31.27 3.68
C ASP A 358 18.12 31.86 4.95
N ALA A 359 18.60 31.51 6.14
CA ALA A 359 18.12 32.08 7.40
C ALA A 359 18.52 33.54 7.55
N TYR A 360 19.80 33.89 7.33
CA TYR A 360 20.27 35.27 7.31
C TYR A 360 19.50 36.12 6.29
N PHE A 361 19.23 35.56 5.12
CA PHE A 361 18.45 36.24 4.08
C PHE A 361 17.01 36.55 4.57
N ASN A 362 16.36 35.63 5.28
CA ASN A 362 15.00 35.84 5.79
C ASN A 362 14.93 36.85 6.94
N ILE A 363 15.98 36.98 7.75
CA ILE A 363 16.10 38.05 8.77
C ILE A 363 16.60 39.37 8.17
N SER A 364 16.74 39.45 6.84
CA SER A 364 17.21 40.63 6.08
C SER A 364 18.66 41.05 6.34
N GLU A 365 19.48 40.16 6.91
CA GLU A 365 20.92 40.35 7.06
C GLU A 365 21.64 39.87 5.79
N TYR A 366 21.52 40.65 4.72
CA TYR A 366 21.95 40.23 3.38
C TYR A 366 23.47 40.09 3.23
N GLU A 367 24.26 40.88 3.97
CA GLU A 367 25.72 40.73 4.01
C GLU A 367 26.12 39.36 4.59
N ASN A 368 25.58 39.01 5.76
CA ASN A 368 25.82 37.72 6.41
C ASN A 368 25.31 36.55 5.55
N ALA A 369 24.16 36.73 4.88
CA ALA A 369 23.64 35.75 3.94
C ALA A 369 24.61 35.49 2.77
N LEU A 370 25.15 36.56 2.17
CA LEU A 370 26.08 36.46 1.05
C LEU A 370 27.36 35.72 1.44
N ASP A 371 27.92 36.04 2.61
CA ASP A 371 29.12 35.37 3.12
C ASP A 371 28.85 33.90 3.42
N ALA A 372 27.74 33.58 4.08
CA ALA A 372 27.33 32.21 4.33
C ALA A 372 27.15 31.40 3.04
N TYR A 373 26.53 31.97 2.00
CA TYR A 373 26.38 31.30 0.71
C TYR A 373 27.72 31.06 0.00
N ARG A 374 28.69 31.98 0.11
CA ARG A 374 30.03 31.82 -0.49
C ARG A 374 30.82 30.68 0.13
N GLU A 375 30.60 30.41 1.41
CA GLU A 375 31.24 29.33 2.15
C GLU A 375 30.72 27.94 1.76
N VAL A 376 29.57 27.83 1.09
CA VAL A 376 28.99 26.53 0.66
C VAL A 376 29.97 25.71 -0.18
N LYS A 377 30.78 26.35 -1.02
CA LYS A 377 31.78 25.67 -1.89
C LYS A 377 32.84 24.90 -1.09
N ASN A 378 33.05 25.24 0.18
CA ASN A 378 34.04 24.60 1.05
C ASN A 378 33.57 23.23 1.56
N TYR A 379 32.29 22.87 1.36
CA TYR A 379 31.66 21.65 1.86
C TYR A 379 31.26 20.65 0.77
N SER A 380 31.95 20.65 -0.38
CA SER A 380 31.71 19.72 -1.49
C SER A 380 30.23 19.60 -1.89
N PRO A 381 29.57 20.70 -2.29
CA PRO A 381 28.13 20.71 -2.55
C PRO A 381 27.74 19.78 -3.69
N LEU A 382 26.60 19.10 -3.53
CA LEU A 382 25.96 18.40 -4.65
C LEU A 382 25.55 19.41 -5.75
N PRO A 383 25.53 19.03 -7.04
CA PRO A 383 25.27 19.97 -8.15
C PRO A 383 23.96 20.76 -8.05
N ASN A 384 22.93 20.18 -7.42
CA ASN A 384 21.66 20.86 -7.14
C ASN A 384 21.80 21.93 -6.07
N ILE A 385 22.53 21.65 -4.98
CA ILE A 385 22.81 22.61 -3.92
C ILE A 385 23.66 23.75 -4.47
N GLU A 386 24.71 23.44 -5.22
CA GLU A 386 25.56 24.43 -5.87
C GLU A 386 24.74 25.39 -6.76
N SER A 387 23.93 24.85 -7.67
CA SER A 387 23.07 25.67 -8.54
C SER A 387 22.09 26.56 -7.76
N LEU A 388 21.47 26.01 -6.70
CA LEU A 388 20.55 26.77 -5.85
C LEU A 388 21.28 27.88 -5.10
N THR A 389 22.47 27.61 -4.59
CA THR A 389 23.29 28.60 -3.88
C THR A 389 23.72 29.73 -4.80
N ILE A 390 24.18 29.44 -6.03
CA ILE A 390 24.55 30.49 -7.00
C ILE A 390 23.36 31.38 -7.34
N LEU A 391 22.17 30.80 -7.51
CA LEU A 391 20.93 31.56 -7.69
C LEU A 391 20.65 32.46 -6.47
N ARG A 392 20.75 31.93 -5.24
CA ARG A 392 20.57 32.71 -4.01
C ARG A 392 21.58 33.85 -3.86
N ILE A 393 22.83 33.65 -4.27
CA ILE A 393 23.86 34.71 -4.31
C ILE A 393 23.40 35.85 -5.21
N HIS A 394 22.91 35.55 -6.42
CA HIS A 394 22.42 36.59 -7.33
C HIS A 394 21.24 37.37 -6.74
N GLU A 395 20.28 36.68 -6.12
CA GLU A 395 19.16 37.33 -5.44
C GLU A 395 19.63 38.21 -4.28
N THR A 396 20.55 37.72 -3.46
CA THR A 396 21.12 38.45 -2.32
C THR A 396 21.87 39.72 -2.78
N LEU A 397 22.63 39.62 -3.87
CA LEU A 397 23.30 40.77 -4.49
C LEU A 397 22.31 41.83 -4.99
N PHE A 398 21.12 41.43 -5.43
CA PHE A 398 20.06 42.38 -5.75
C PHE A 398 19.58 43.15 -4.50
N TYR A 399 19.31 42.46 -3.38
CA TYR A 399 18.91 43.12 -2.13
C TYR A 399 20.02 44.04 -1.57
N LEU A 400 21.30 43.69 -1.80
CA LEU A 400 22.46 44.54 -1.52
C LEU A 400 22.66 45.70 -2.51
N LYS A 401 21.69 45.95 -3.40
CA LYS A 401 21.70 47.02 -4.42
C LYS A 401 22.88 46.93 -5.41
N LYS A 402 23.48 45.75 -5.56
CA LYS A 402 24.53 45.51 -6.58
C LYS A 402 23.95 45.29 -7.97
N TYR A 403 22.66 44.94 -8.05
CA TYR A 403 21.92 44.85 -9.30
C TYR A 403 20.76 45.86 -9.32
N PRO A 404 20.46 46.46 -10.48
CA PRO A 404 19.41 47.48 -10.60
C PRO A 404 17.99 46.89 -10.48
N SER A 405 17.81 45.60 -10.73
CA SER A 405 16.53 44.90 -10.55
C SER A 405 16.74 43.40 -10.32
N LEU A 406 15.76 42.74 -9.71
CA LEU A 406 15.78 41.28 -9.53
C LEU A 406 15.85 40.55 -10.88
N ILE A 407 15.12 41.02 -11.89
CA ILE A 407 15.18 40.46 -13.25
C ILE A 407 16.59 40.50 -13.82
N PHE A 408 17.33 41.58 -13.57
CA PHE A 408 18.73 41.68 -14.02
C PHE A 408 19.61 40.64 -13.33
N ALA A 409 19.45 40.45 -12.02
CA ALA A 409 20.18 39.44 -11.26
C ALA A 409 19.87 38.01 -11.73
N LEU A 410 18.59 37.69 -11.94
CA LEU A 410 18.15 36.39 -12.46
C LEU A 410 18.65 36.13 -13.89
N ARG A 411 18.67 37.16 -14.73
CA ARG A 411 19.23 37.08 -16.08
C ARG A 411 20.73 36.78 -16.04
N LYS A 412 21.49 37.44 -15.18
CA LYS A 412 22.92 37.17 -14.97
C LYS A 412 23.17 35.73 -14.55
N PHE A 413 22.37 35.20 -13.63
CA PHE A 413 22.42 33.79 -13.26
C PHE A 413 22.24 32.86 -14.47
N VAL A 414 21.23 33.11 -15.30
CA VAL A 414 20.95 32.29 -16.51
C VAL A 414 22.09 32.38 -17.53
N GLU A 415 22.65 33.57 -17.76
CA GLU A 415 23.78 33.80 -18.68
C GLU A 415 25.05 33.09 -18.24
N GLU A 416 25.37 33.14 -16.94
CA GLU A 416 26.60 32.59 -16.38
C GLU A 416 26.49 31.08 -16.10
N ASN A 417 25.28 30.53 -15.98
CA ASN A 417 25.03 29.14 -15.61
C ASN A 417 24.12 28.39 -16.61
N PRO A 418 24.39 28.41 -17.93
CA PRO A 418 23.46 27.91 -18.95
C PRO A 418 23.18 26.40 -18.85
N LYS A 419 24.08 25.64 -18.23
CA LYS A 419 23.92 24.18 -18.00
C LYS A 419 23.16 23.85 -16.71
N SER A 420 22.81 24.85 -15.89
CA SER A 420 22.13 24.60 -14.63
C SER A 420 20.71 24.09 -14.88
N ARG A 421 20.31 23.08 -14.10
CA ARG A 421 18.95 22.51 -14.11
C ARG A 421 17.89 23.55 -13.72
N LEU A 422 18.29 24.66 -13.10
CA LEU A 422 17.41 25.74 -12.65
C LEU A 422 17.15 26.79 -13.73
N VAL A 423 17.89 26.81 -14.84
CA VAL A 423 17.73 27.84 -15.90
C VAL A 423 16.28 27.93 -16.34
N LEU A 424 15.66 26.79 -16.62
CA LEU A 424 14.29 26.73 -17.13
C LEU A 424 13.28 27.32 -16.13
N LYS A 425 13.37 26.87 -14.87
CA LYS A 425 12.52 27.38 -13.78
C LYS A 425 12.76 28.86 -13.50
N THR A 426 14.00 29.32 -13.67
CA THR A 426 14.38 30.73 -13.44
C THR A 426 13.82 31.61 -14.55
N ARG A 427 13.93 31.22 -15.83
CA ARG A 427 13.32 31.94 -16.96
C ARG A 427 11.81 32.07 -16.80
N LEU A 428 11.14 30.97 -16.40
CA LEU A 428 9.70 30.99 -16.18
C LEU A 428 9.33 31.96 -15.04
N ARG A 429 10.09 31.96 -13.95
CA ARG A 429 9.90 32.92 -12.87
C ARG A 429 10.12 34.37 -13.32
N MET A 430 11.14 34.62 -14.15
CA MET A 430 11.37 35.94 -14.74
C MET A 430 10.19 36.38 -15.60
N ALA A 431 9.66 35.49 -16.45
CA ALA A 431 8.49 35.77 -17.28
C ALA A 431 7.27 36.17 -16.45
N LYS A 432 6.97 35.44 -15.36
CA LYS A 432 5.86 35.75 -14.45
C LYS A 432 6.03 37.11 -13.77
N ILE A 433 7.22 37.39 -13.23
CA ILE A 433 7.53 38.71 -12.64
C ILE A 433 7.39 39.83 -13.69
N LEU A 434 7.81 39.61 -14.93
CA LEU A 434 7.68 40.60 -16.00
C LEU A 434 6.22 40.83 -16.39
N PHE A 435 5.41 39.77 -16.42
CA PHE A 435 3.97 39.84 -16.68
C PHE A 435 3.25 40.64 -15.59
N ASP A 436 3.52 40.35 -14.32
CA ASP A 436 2.91 41.05 -13.17
C ASP A 436 3.27 42.55 -13.15
N ASN A 437 4.41 42.92 -13.75
CA ASN A 437 4.84 44.32 -13.93
C ASN A 437 4.38 44.92 -15.28
N GLU A 438 3.41 44.30 -15.97
CA GLU A 438 2.84 44.72 -17.26
C GLU A 438 3.86 44.81 -18.42
N LYS A 439 5.06 44.23 -18.26
CA LYS A 439 6.11 44.18 -19.29
C LYS A 439 5.90 42.98 -20.21
N TYR A 440 4.76 42.96 -20.91
CA TYR A 440 4.28 41.80 -21.67
C TYR A 440 5.28 41.31 -22.74
N TYR A 441 5.87 42.19 -23.53
CA TYR A 441 6.85 41.79 -24.56
C TYR A 441 8.14 41.20 -23.98
N SER A 442 8.63 41.74 -22.85
CA SER A 442 9.78 41.16 -22.17
C SER A 442 9.45 39.81 -21.53
N SER A 443 8.22 39.65 -21.04
CA SER A 443 7.71 38.35 -20.56
C SER A 443 7.66 37.32 -21.69
N LEU A 444 7.09 37.68 -22.85
CA LEU A 444 7.06 36.84 -24.05
C LEU A 444 8.46 36.40 -24.47
N PHE A 445 9.44 37.32 -24.46
CA PHE A 445 10.81 36.98 -24.80
C PHE A 445 11.39 35.85 -23.92
N GLU A 446 11.13 35.87 -22.61
CA GLU A 446 11.60 34.79 -21.72
C GLU A 446 10.83 33.48 -21.93
N ILE A 447 9.54 33.56 -22.24
CA ILE A 447 8.70 32.39 -22.56
C ILE A 447 9.15 31.73 -23.87
N ASP A 448 9.42 32.54 -24.91
CA ASP A 448 9.86 32.05 -26.21
C ASP A 448 11.20 31.32 -26.11
N ARG A 449 12.12 31.82 -25.27
CA ARG A 449 13.37 31.11 -24.96
C ARG A 449 13.15 29.73 -24.33
N ILE A 450 12.16 29.57 -23.46
CA ILE A 450 11.83 28.26 -22.88
C ILE A 450 11.36 27.31 -23.98
N ILE A 451 10.49 27.80 -24.86
CA ILE A 451 9.89 27.00 -25.94
C ILE A 451 10.93 26.60 -27.00
N GLU A 452 11.80 27.52 -27.39
CA GLU A 452 12.83 27.33 -28.42
C GLU A 452 14.01 26.50 -27.93
N ASP A 453 14.58 26.85 -26.77
CA ASP A 453 15.81 26.22 -26.29
C ASP A 453 15.53 24.83 -25.66
N TYR A 454 14.29 24.56 -25.22
CA TYR A 454 13.93 23.33 -24.49
C TYR A 454 12.57 22.76 -24.90
N PRO A 455 12.33 22.42 -26.18
CA PRO A 455 11.01 22.03 -26.69
C PRO A 455 10.45 20.74 -26.06
N ASP A 456 11.31 19.90 -25.46
CA ASP A 456 10.94 18.59 -24.89
C ASP A 456 10.75 18.59 -23.37
N SER A 457 10.80 19.75 -22.72
CA SER A 457 10.62 19.85 -21.27
C SER A 457 9.14 19.82 -20.86
N SER A 458 8.84 19.28 -19.67
CA SER A 458 7.50 19.39 -19.07
C SER A 458 7.08 20.85 -18.82
N LEU A 459 8.06 21.73 -18.56
CA LEU A 459 7.84 23.18 -18.35
C LEU A 459 7.48 23.93 -19.64
N THR A 460 7.74 23.35 -20.80
CA THR A 460 7.39 23.93 -22.11
C THR A 460 5.89 24.07 -22.26
N ASN A 461 5.13 23.11 -21.74
CA ASN A 461 3.68 23.17 -21.73
C ASN A 461 3.16 24.31 -20.84
N GLU A 462 3.72 24.48 -19.65
CA GLU A 462 3.41 25.62 -18.78
C GLU A 462 3.76 26.94 -19.48
N ALA A 463 4.89 27.00 -20.17
CA ALA A 463 5.30 28.18 -20.94
C ALA A 463 4.30 28.55 -22.04
N PHE A 464 3.71 27.57 -22.74
CA PHE A 464 2.64 27.84 -23.72
C PHE A 464 1.38 28.44 -23.08
N ILE A 465 0.99 27.96 -21.90
CA ILE A 465 -0.17 28.50 -21.18
C ILE A 465 0.10 29.94 -20.72
N GLU A 466 1.30 30.20 -20.18
CA GLU A 466 1.69 31.57 -19.83
C GLU A 466 1.74 32.47 -21.09
N LYS A 467 2.20 31.95 -22.24
CA LYS A 467 2.16 32.67 -23.53
C LYS A 467 0.74 33.10 -23.91
N VAL A 468 -0.23 32.19 -23.79
CA VAL A 468 -1.66 32.50 -24.04
C VAL A 468 -2.14 33.60 -23.09
N ARG A 469 -1.83 33.48 -21.80
CA ARG A 469 -2.22 34.48 -20.79
C ARG A 469 -1.64 35.86 -21.10
N ILE A 470 -0.39 35.91 -21.56
CA ILE A 470 0.24 37.17 -21.97
C ILE A 470 -0.50 37.78 -23.17
N TYR A 471 -0.82 36.98 -24.19
CA TYR A 471 -1.57 37.51 -25.35
C TYR A 471 -3.02 37.88 -25.04
N GLN A 472 -3.66 37.21 -24.07
CA GLN A 472 -4.96 37.62 -23.54
C GLN A 472 -4.89 39.01 -22.90
N ALA A 473 -3.86 39.29 -22.09
CA ALA A 473 -3.66 40.61 -21.50
C ALA A 473 -3.36 41.70 -22.54
N ILE A 474 -2.67 41.35 -23.63
CA ILE A 474 -2.44 42.26 -24.78
C ILE A 474 -3.74 42.47 -25.61
N GLY A 475 -4.70 41.54 -25.53
CA GLY A 475 -5.88 41.51 -26.39
C GLY A 475 -5.61 40.99 -27.81
N ASN A 476 -4.52 40.26 -28.02
CA ASN A 476 -4.13 39.75 -29.33
C ASN A 476 -4.67 38.33 -29.59
N VAL A 477 -5.94 38.25 -29.96
CA VAL A 477 -6.65 36.99 -30.25
C VAL A 477 -6.00 36.19 -31.39
N GLN A 478 -5.38 36.86 -32.37
CA GLN A 478 -4.73 36.17 -33.49
C GLN A 478 -3.52 35.35 -33.04
N GLU A 479 -2.70 35.91 -32.13
CA GLU A 479 -1.57 35.18 -31.59
C GLU A 479 -2.00 34.06 -30.63
N ILE A 480 -3.07 34.25 -29.85
CA ILE A 480 -3.67 33.17 -29.04
C ILE A 480 -4.03 31.97 -29.92
N LYS A 481 -4.70 32.21 -31.05
CA LYS A 481 -5.06 31.15 -32.00
C LYS A 481 -3.84 30.42 -32.54
N LYS A 482 -2.78 31.14 -32.92
CA LYS A 482 -1.53 30.52 -33.39
C LYS A 482 -0.90 29.62 -32.32
N VAL A 483 -0.90 30.05 -31.06
CA VAL A 483 -0.38 29.25 -29.95
C VAL A 483 -1.18 27.95 -29.77
N PHE A 484 -2.52 28.03 -29.78
CA PHE A 484 -3.33 26.82 -29.68
C PHE A 484 -3.21 25.90 -30.91
N GLN A 485 -3.14 26.46 -32.12
CA GLN A 485 -2.91 25.68 -33.34
C GLN A 485 -1.56 24.95 -33.30
N HIS A 486 -0.52 25.58 -32.74
CA HIS A 486 0.77 24.93 -32.51
C HIS A 486 0.63 23.76 -31.51
N LEU A 487 -0.10 23.94 -30.41
CA LEU A 487 -0.37 22.86 -29.45
C LEU A 487 -1.15 21.68 -30.04
N LEU A 488 -1.97 21.91 -31.08
CA LEU A 488 -2.71 20.85 -31.78
C LEU A 488 -1.85 20.05 -32.76
N THR A 489 -0.85 20.68 -33.38
CA THR A 489 0.03 19.99 -34.36
C THR A 489 1.16 19.22 -33.69
N ASN A 490 1.54 19.59 -32.47
CA ASN A 490 2.60 18.93 -31.73
C ASN A 490 2.12 17.63 -31.06
N LYS A 491 2.56 16.47 -31.56
CA LYS A 491 2.22 15.15 -30.99
C LYS A 491 2.63 14.98 -29.52
N LYS A 492 3.58 15.78 -29.03
CA LYS A 492 4.10 15.71 -27.65
C LYS A 492 3.22 16.45 -26.63
N SER A 493 2.34 17.36 -27.07
CA SER A 493 1.39 18.08 -26.20
C SER A 493 0.03 17.37 -26.06
N LYS A 494 0.03 16.02 -26.05
CA LYS A 494 -1.20 15.21 -25.99
C LYS A 494 -2.13 15.59 -24.84
N GLU A 495 -1.56 15.98 -23.70
CA GLU A 495 -2.32 16.43 -22.52
C GLU A 495 -3.09 17.74 -22.75
N TYR A 496 -2.54 18.62 -23.59
CA TYR A 496 -3.11 19.94 -23.90
C TYR A 496 -3.85 19.97 -25.23
N TYR A 497 -3.77 18.90 -26.03
CA TYR A 497 -4.45 18.79 -27.31
C TYR A 497 -5.95 19.11 -27.17
N SER A 498 -6.63 18.43 -26.25
CA SER A 498 -8.07 18.60 -26.06
C SER A 498 -8.42 19.95 -25.43
N PHE A 499 -7.53 20.49 -24.58
CA PHE A 499 -7.66 21.84 -24.05
C PHE A 499 -7.59 22.89 -25.17
N ALA A 500 -6.54 22.85 -26.00
CA ALA A 500 -6.33 23.80 -27.09
C ALA A 500 -7.46 23.76 -28.14
N ALA A 501 -7.97 22.56 -28.47
CA ALA A 501 -9.11 22.42 -29.35
C ALA A 501 -10.40 23.01 -28.73
N ASN A 502 -10.66 22.77 -27.44
CA ASN A 502 -11.80 23.40 -26.76
C ASN A 502 -11.71 24.94 -26.79
N GLU A 503 -10.54 25.50 -26.48
CA GLU A 503 -10.36 26.96 -26.48
C GLU A 503 -10.49 27.57 -27.88
N LEU A 504 -9.95 26.92 -28.92
CA LEU A 504 -10.16 27.35 -30.30
C LEU A 504 -11.64 27.25 -30.70
N GLY A 505 -12.33 26.18 -30.32
CA GLY A 505 -13.76 26.01 -30.54
C GLY A 505 -14.57 27.18 -29.97
N LEU A 506 -14.25 27.60 -28.74
CA LEU A 506 -14.88 28.76 -28.09
C LEU A 506 -14.57 30.07 -28.82
N ILE A 507 -13.30 30.34 -29.15
CA ILE A 507 -12.92 31.58 -29.84
C ILE A 507 -13.61 31.68 -31.21
N TYR A 508 -13.68 30.59 -31.97
CA TYR A 508 -14.36 30.60 -33.28
C TYR A 508 -15.89 30.67 -33.14
N PHE A 509 -16.45 30.14 -32.06
CA PHE A 509 -17.87 30.29 -31.73
C PHE A 509 -18.22 31.76 -31.47
N ASP A 510 -17.43 32.44 -30.63
CA ASP A 510 -17.63 33.86 -30.30
C ASP A 510 -17.45 34.77 -31.54
N GLU A 511 -16.59 34.38 -32.47
CA GLU A 511 -16.44 35.05 -33.78
C GLU A 511 -17.56 34.71 -34.79
N SER A 512 -18.57 33.93 -34.41
CA SER A 512 -19.65 33.45 -35.30
C SER A 512 -19.15 32.62 -36.50
N LYS A 513 -17.95 32.03 -36.42
CA LYS A 513 -17.36 31.15 -37.44
C LYS A 513 -17.65 29.69 -37.10
N TYR A 514 -18.92 29.33 -37.26
CA TYR A 514 -19.48 28.05 -36.80
C TYR A 514 -18.81 26.82 -37.43
N ASP A 515 -18.45 26.85 -38.71
CA ASP A 515 -17.75 25.72 -39.35
C ASP A 515 -16.40 25.41 -38.69
N SER A 516 -15.66 26.47 -38.33
CA SER A 516 -14.38 26.32 -37.62
C SER A 516 -14.60 25.84 -36.18
N ALA A 517 -15.60 26.39 -35.48
CA ALA A 517 -15.94 25.96 -34.14
C ALA A 517 -16.33 24.47 -34.10
N LEU A 518 -17.18 24.03 -35.03
CA LEU A 518 -17.55 22.62 -35.21
C LEU A 518 -16.33 21.74 -35.47
N TYR A 519 -15.42 22.17 -36.35
CA TYR A 519 -14.19 21.42 -36.61
C TYR A 519 -13.41 21.13 -35.32
N TYR A 520 -13.15 22.14 -34.49
CA TYR A 520 -12.37 21.95 -33.26
C TYR A 520 -13.11 21.16 -32.19
N TYR A 521 -14.41 21.36 -31.99
CA TYR A 521 -15.18 20.55 -31.04
C TYR A 521 -15.27 19.08 -31.48
N ASN A 522 -15.32 18.80 -32.78
CA ASN A 522 -15.30 17.43 -33.29
C ASN A 522 -13.98 16.70 -32.98
N LEU A 523 -12.83 17.41 -32.92
CA LEU A 523 -11.54 16.80 -32.57
C LEU A 523 -11.50 16.22 -31.16
N ILE A 524 -12.32 16.74 -30.25
CA ILE A 524 -12.31 16.37 -28.82
C ILE A 524 -13.47 15.47 -28.43
N LEU A 525 -14.29 15.03 -29.38
CA LEU A 525 -15.36 14.08 -29.11
C LEU A 525 -14.83 12.77 -28.52
N ASN A 526 -13.64 12.31 -28.88
CA ASN A 526 -13.10 11.05 -28.34
C ASN A 526 -12.37 11.21 -26.98
N ASP A 527 -12.26 12.42 -26.45
CA ASP A 527 -11.60 12.69 -25.18
C ASP A 527 -12.57 12.57 -24.01
N LYS A 528 -12.30 11.67 -23.05
CA LYS A 528 -13.19 11.42 -21.91
C LYS A 528 -13.52 12.66 -21.08
N LYS A 529 -12.57 13.61 -20.94
CA LYS A 529 -12.73 14.81 -20.13
C LYS A 529 -13.57 15.87 -20.85
N TYR A 530 -13.41 16.00 -22.17
CA TYR A 530 -14.04 17.08 -22.93
C TYR A 530 -15.26 16.66 -23.75
N ARG A 531 -15.50 15.36 -23.93
CA ARG A 531 -16.57 14.82 -24.78
C ARG A 531 -17.95 15.35 -24.43
N GLU A 532 -18.31 15.32 -23.14
CA GLU A 532 -19.62 15.79 -22.66
C GLU A 532 -19.88 17.25 -23.08
N LYS A 533 -18.92 18.13 -22.80
CA LYS A 533 -18.98 19.55 -23.17
C LYS A 533 -18.99 19.74 -24.69
N ALA A 534 -18.16 19.01 -25.43
CA ALA A 534 -18.07 19.11 -26.88
C ALA A 534 -19.40 18.76 -27.56
N ILE A 535 -20.07 17.70 -27.10
CA ILE A 535 -21.39 17.32 -27.63
C ILE A 535 -22.40 18.45 -27.43
N PHE A 536 -22.43 19.05 -26.25
CA PHE A 536 -23.34 20.15 -25.94
C PHE A 536 -23.05 21.41 -26.78
N GLU A 537 -21.78 21.81 -26.91
CA GLU A 537 -21.42 22.98 -27.74
C GLU A 537 -21.70 22.76 -29.23
N ILE A 538 -21.52 21.53 -29.75
CA ILE A 538 -21.90 21.19 -31.12
C ILE A 538 -23.42 21.30 -31.31
N ALA A 539 -24.23 20.82 -30.36
CA ALA A 539 -25.68 20.94 -30.42
C ALA A 539 -26.12 22.42 -30.47
N LYS A 540 -25.51 23.27 -29.64
CA LYS A 540 -25.74 24.73 -29.66
C LYS A 540 -25.41 25.34 -31.02
N ILE A 541 -24.31 24.93 -31.65
CA ILE A 541 -23.94 25.44 -32.97
C ILE A 541 -24.97 25.01 -34.03
N TYR A 542 -25.39 23.75 -34.04
CA TYR A 542 -26.41 23.28 -34.98
C TYR A 542 -27.75 24.00 -34.81
N ASP A 543 -28.14 24.30 -33.58
CA ASP A 543 -29.33 25.13 -33.31
C ASP A 543 -29.21 26.52 -33.94
N ILE A 544 -28.09 27.22 -33.73
CA ILE A 544 -27.85 28.56 -34.31
C ILE A 544 -27.88 28.51 -35.85
N LEU A 545 -27.43 27.42 -36.45
CA LEU A 545 -27.46 27.20 -37.90
C LEU A 545 -28.84 26.79 -38.44
N GLY A 546 -29.84 26.58 -37.58
CA GLY A 546 -31.17 26.08 -37.95
C GLY A 546 -31.21 24.59 -38.32
N GLN A 547 -30.16 23.84 -37.99
CA GLN A 547 -30.02 22.40 -38.26
C GLN A 547 -30.61 21.59 -37.11
N ILE A 548 -31.94 21.56 -37.05
CA ILE A 548 -32.72 21.02 -35.94
C ILE A 548 -32.40 19.55 -35.66
N LYS A 549 -32.39 18.72 -36.72
CA LYS A 549 -32.22 17.27 -36.59
C LYS A 549 -30.83 16.93 -36.09
N GLU A 550 -29.83 17.67 -36.55
CA GLU A 550 -28.43 17.54 -36.15
C GLU A 550 -28.24 17.97 -34.69
N SER A 551 -28.86 19.08 -34.28
CA SER A 551 -28.89 19.52 -32.86
C SER A 551 -29.53 18.47 -31.96
N GLU A 552 -30.73 17.99 -32.34
CA GLU A 552 -31.44 16.92 -31.60
C GLU A 552 -30.59 15.65 -31.48
N THR A 553 -29.98 15.21 -32.58
CA THR A 553 -29.12 14.01 -32.58
C THR A 553 -27.97 14.14 -31.57
N MET A 554 -27.38 15.34 -31.46
CA MET A 554 -26.31 15.59 -30.50
C MET A 554 -26.80 15.66 -29.06
N ILE A 555 -28.00 16.21 -28.83
CA ILE A 555 -28.64 16.21 -27.50
C ILE A 555 -28.96 14.78 -27.08
N ASP A 556 -29.58 13.96 -27.94
CA ASP A 556 -29.90 12.57 -27.64
C ASP A 556 -28.63 11.74 -27.39
N LYS A 557 -27.53 12.07 -28.09
CA LYS A 557 -26.20 11.51 -27.82
C LYS A 557 -25.67 11.90 -26.43
N LEU A 558 -25.79 13.17 -26.02
CA LEU A 558 -25.42 13.62 -24.68
C LEU A 558 -26.19 12.83 -23.61
N VAL A 559 -27.48 12.64 -23.83
CA VAL A 559 -28.39 11.99 -22.88
C VAL A 559 -28.10 10.50 -22.73
N SER A 560 -27.85 9.82 -23.85
CA SER A 560 -27.56 8.38 -23.86
C SER A 560 -26.18 8.06 -23.29
N GLU A 561 -25.16 8.88 -23.60
CA GLU A 561 -23.79 8.66 -23.12
C GLU A 561 -23.55 9.20 -21.70
N PHE A 562 -24.23 10.30 -21.32
CA PHE A 562 -24.04 10.97 -20.03
C PHE A 562 -25.38 11.26 -19.32
N PRO A 563 -26.06 10.24 -18.77
CA PRO A 563 -27.38 10.41 -18.11
C PRO A 563 -27.39 11.29 -16.86
N SER A 564 -26.21 11.67 -16.35
CA SER A 564 -26.03 12.57 -15.20
C SER A 564 -25.20 13.81 -15.56
N SER A 565 -25.16 14.18 -16.85
CA SER A 565 -24.44 15.35 -17.34
C SER A 565 -24.96 16.64 -16.70
N VAL A 566 -24.03 17.57 -16.42
CA VAL A 566 -24.36 18.91 -15.91
C VAL A 566 -25.10 19.76 -16.96
N PHE A 567 -24.93 19.44 -18.24
CA PHE A 567 -25.53 20.15 -19.36
C PHE A 567 -26.92 19.61 -19.74
N LEU A 568 -27.44 18.57 -19.08
CA LEU A 568 -28.74 17.98 -19.44
C LEU A 568 -29.88 19.00 -19.41
N PHE A 569 -29.93 19.82 -18.35
CA PHE A 569 -30.98 20.83 -18.24
C PHE A 569 -30.92 21.80 -19.43
N ASP A 570 -29.76 22.40 -19.68
CA ASP A 570 -29.58 23.37 -20.76
C ASP A 570 -29.79 22.75 -22.15
N ALA A 571 -29.40 21.48 -22.34
CA ALA A 571 -29.59 20.75 -23.59
C ALA A 571 -31.08 20.50 -23.89
N TYR A 572 -31.86 20.09 -22.89
CA TYR A 572 -33.31 19.92 -23.08
C TYR A 572 -34.02 21.25 -23.30
N ILE A 573 -33.63 22.31 -22.59
CA ILE A 573 -34.17 23.66 -22.81
C ILE A 573 -33.87 24.13 -24.24
N LEU A 574 -32.64 23.90 -24.72
CA LEU A 574 -32.27 24.17 -26.12
C LEU A 574 -33.21 23.40 -27.07
N LYS A 575 -33.36 22.07 -26.88
CA LYS A 575 -34.25 21.22 -27.67
C LYS A 575 -35.70 21.76 -27.68
N THR A 576 -36.26 22.06 -26.51
CA THR A 576 -37.61 22.60 -26.36
C THR A 576 -37.78 23.91 -27.13
N LYS A 577 -36.83 24.83 -27.02
CA LYS A 577 -36.88 26.12 -27.74
C LYS A 577 -36.91 25.93 -29.26
N VAL A 578 -36.15 24.96 -29.77
CA VAL A 578 -36.14 24.64 -31.21
C VAL A 578 -37.53 24.21 -31.68
N TYR A 579 -38.15 23.25 -30.98
CA TYR A 579 -39.48 22.74 -31.34
C TYR A 579 -40.56 23.82 -31.19
N LYS A 580 -40.46 24.66 -30.15
CA LYS A 580 -41.34 25.82 -29.95
C LYS A 580 -41.27 26.78 -31.14
N ASN A 581 -40.07 27.19 -31.55
CA ASN A 581 -39.87 28.13 -32.66
C ASN A 581 -40.41 27.61 -34.00
N HIS A 582 -40.57 26.30 -34.16
CA HIS A 582 -41.13 25.66 -35.35
C HIS A 582 -42.62 25.30 -35.22
N GLY A 583 -43.28 25.70 -34.13
CA GLY A 583 -44.70 25.48 -33.88
C GLY A 583 -45.08 24.10 -33.37
N TYR A 584 -44.10 23.26 -33.02
CA TYR A 584 -44.30 21.91 -32.48
C TYR A 584 -44.46 21.94 -30.95
N TYR A 585 -45.52 22.59 -30.47
CA TYR A 585 -45.73 22.86 -29.04
C TYR A 585 -45.94 21.59 -28.21
N ASN A 586 -46.65 20.58 -28.74
CA ASN A 586 -46.92 19.33 -28.02
C ASN A 586 -45.63 18.53 -27.81
N GLU A 587 -44.77 18.49 -28.83
CA GLU A 587 -43.46 17.88 -28.79
C GLU A 587 -42.55 18.59 -27.79
N ALA A 588 -42.54 19.94 -27.80
CA ALA A 588 -41.80 20.76 -26.85
C ALA A 588 -42.22 20.46 -25.39
N ILE A 589 -43.53 20.32 -25.12
CA ILE A 589 -44.06 19.95 -23.80
C ILE A 589 -43.64 18.52 -23.41
N ASN A 590 -43.67 17.57 -24.35
CA ASN A 590 -43.24 16.20 -24.10
C ASN A 590 -41.75 16.12 -23.75
N ILE A 591 -40.90 16.92 -24.41
CA ILE A 591 -39.47 17.04 -24.10
C ILE A 591 -39.27 17.54 -22.66
N LEU A 592 -40.00 18.57 -22.23
CA LEU A 592 -39.92 19.08 -20.85
C LEU A 592 -40.42 18.07 -19.81
N ARG A 593 -41.47 17.30 -20.13
CA ARG A 593 -41.94 16.19 -19.27
C ARG A 593 -40.90 15.08 -19.15
N GLU A 594 -40.17 14.79 -20.21
CA GLU A 594 -39.04 13.87 -20.17
C GLU A 594 -37.90 14.41 -19.31
N LEU A 595 -37.60 15.71 -19.43
CA LEU A 595 -36.60 16.37 -18.58
C LEU A 595 -36.95 16.22 -17.09
N ILE A 596 -38.21 16.43 -16.68
CA ILE A 596 -38.66 16.23 -15.29
C ILE A 596 -38.34 14.81 -14.79
N LYS A 597 -38.53 13.79 -15.63
CA LYS A 597 -38.20 12.39 -15.25
C LYS A 597 -36.70 12.18 -15.03
N LYS A 598 -35.84 12.98 -15.68
CA LYS A 598 -34.38 12.84 -15.64
C LYS A 598 -33.72 13.66 -14.55
N VAL A 599 -34.11 14.94 -14.41
CA VAL A 599 -33.46 15.88 -13.47
C VAL A 599 -34.28 16.18 -12.22
N GLY A 600 -35.47 15.57 -12.11
CA GLY A 600 -36.41 15.79 -11.01
C GLY A 600 -37.35 16.97 -11.24
N GLN A 601 -38.28 17.16 -10.31
CA GLN A 601 -39.29 18.21 -10.34
C GLN A 601 -38.67 19.57 -9.99
N LYS A 602 -38.18 20.26 -11.02
CA LYS A 602 -37.65 21.63 -10.88
C LYS A 602 -38.73 22.65 -11.29
N PRO A 603 -38.98 23.69 -10.48
CA PRO A 603 -40.04 24.65 -10.75
C PRO A 603 -39.84 25.39 -12.08
N GLU A 604 -38.60 25.64 -12.49
CA GLU A 604 -38.27 26.29 -13.76
C GLU A 604 -38.83 25.52 -14.98
N ILE A 605 -38.88 24.18 -14.91
CA ILE A 605 -39.41 23.36 -16.01
C ILE A 605 -40.93 23.51 -16.12
N TYR A 606 -41.61 23.62 -14.99
CA TYR A 606 -43.07 23.80 -14.96
C TYR A 606 -43.48 25.18 -15.45
N ILE A 607 -42.66 26.22 -15.21
CA ILE A 607 -42.87 27.54 -15.83
C ILE A 607 -42.82 27.41 -17.36
N GLU A 608 -41.77 26.80 -17.91
CA GLU A 608 -41.65 26.62 -19.37
C GLU A 608 -42.80 25.80 -19.98
N ILE A 609 -43.28 24.75 -19.29
CA ILE A 609 -44.48 24.01 -19.74
C ILE A 609 -45.73 24.90 -19.69
N GLY A 610 -45.87 25.70 -18.63
CA GLY A 610 -46.98 26.64 -18.46
C GLY A 610 -47.00 27.69 -19.56
N ASP A 611 -45.84 28.26 -19.88
CA ASP A 611 -45.67 29.25 -20.95
C ASP A 611 -46.05 28.66 -22.31
N LEU A 612 -45.62 27.43 -22.62
CA LEU A 612 -46.02 26.72 -23.84
C LEU A 612 -47.54 26.53 -23.93
N TYR A 613 -48.18 26.10 -22.84
CA TYR A 613 -49.64 25.94 -22.82
C TYR A 613 -50.37 27.28 -22.99
N PHE A 614 -49.85 28.34 -22.37
CA PHE A 614 -50.39 29.68 -22.47
C PHE A 614 -50.30 30.21 -23.91
N GLU A 615 -49.17 30.00 -24.59
CA GLU A 615 -48.98 30.34 -26.01
C GLU A 615 -49.95 29.56 -26.92
N THR A 616 -50.31 28.32 -26.57
CA THR A 616 -51.32 27.51 -27.30
C THR A 616 -52.77 27.78 -26.87
N GLU A 617 -53.01 28.79 -26.04
CA GLU A 617 -54.33 29.16 -25.49
C GLU A 617 -55.00 28.09 -24.61
N ASP A 618 -54.26 27.05 -24.19
CA ASP A 618 -54.71 26.07 -23.20
C ASP A 618 -54.44 26.59 -21.77
N TYR A 619 -55.19 27.62 -21.41
CA TYR A 619 -55.00 28.35 -20.16
C TYR A 619 -55.24 27.48 -18.91
N LEU A 620 -56.07 26.44 -19.01
CA LEU A 620 -56.32 25.50 -17.91
C LEU A 620 -55.06 24.72 -17.56
N ASN A 621 -54.37 24.17 -18.55
CA ASN A 621 -53.11 23.47 -18.33
C ASN A 621 -51.97 24.44 -18.01
N ALA A 622 -51.96 25.65 -18.56
CA ALA A 622 -51.00 26.70 -18.20
C ALA A 622 -51.07 27.01 -16.70
N ARG A 623 -52.27 27.37 -16.21
CA ARG A 623 -52.56 27.64 -14.80
C ARG A 623 -52.07 26.51 -13.89
N LYS A 624 -52.42 25.27 -14.25
CA LYS A 624 -52.03 24.09 -13.47
C LYS A 624 -50.51 23.97 -13.31
N ASN A 625 -49.75 24.16 -14.39
CA ASN A 625 -48.29 24.04 -14.32
C ASN A 625 -47.65 25.21 -13.56
N TYR A 626 -48.15 26.43 -13.68
CA TYR A 626 -47.68 27.56 -12.87
C TYR A 626 -47.90 27.34 -11.37
N LEU A 627 -49.05 26.77 -10.96
CA LEU A 627 -49.29 26.43 -9.56
C LEU A 627 -48.34 25.34 -9.05
N ILE A 628 -48.08 24.30 -9.86
CA ILE A 628 -47.07 23.30 -9.53
C ILE A 628 -45.68 23.96 -9.38
N ALA A 629 -45.31 24.88 -10.27
CA ALA A 629 -44.05 25.62 -10.15
C ALA A 629 -43.98 26.40 -8.82
N CYS A 630 -45.05 27.09 -8.44
CA CYS A 630 -45.16 27.81 -7.17
C CYS A 630 -44.92 26.89 -5.96
N GLU A 631 -45.51 25.69 -5.95
CA GLU A 631 -45.32 24.71 -4.87
C GLU A 631 -43.86 24.23 -4.72
N HIS A 632 -43.10 24.22 -5.80
CA HIS A 632 -41.69 23.83 -5.78
C HIS A 632 -40.74 25.02 -5.48
N PHE A 633 -41.20 26.26 -5.57
CA PHE A 633 -40.43 27.48 -5.22
C PHE A 633 -40.45 27.83 -3.72
N LYS A 634 -40.91 26.96 -2.80
CA LYS A 634 -41.18 27.25 -1.36
C LYS A 634 -40.15 28.09 -0.58
N GLN A 635 -38.89 28.17 -1.00
CA GLN A 635 -37.83 28.97 -0.35
C GLN A 635 -37.41 30.23 -1.14
N LYS A 636 -37.92 30.42 -2.36
CA LYS A 636 -37.68 31.59 -3.23
C LYS A 636 -38.98 32.36 -3.43
N ARG A 637 -39.31 33.21 -2.46
CA ARG A 637 -40.61 33.89 -2.37
C ARG A 637 -40.97 34.72 -3.60
N ASP A 638 -40.03 35.48 -4.15
CA ASP A 638 -40.28 36.27 -5.37
C ASP A 638 -40.55 35.41 -6.60
N ASN A 639 -39.88 34.26 -6.74
CA ASN A 639 -40.14 33.31 -7.82
C ASN A 639 -41.51 32.63 -7.67
N ALA A 640 -41.89 32.28 -6.44
CA ALA A 640 -43.22 31.76 -6.14
C ALA A 640 -44.31 32.83 -6.44
N ALA A 641 -44.07 34.09 -6.07
CA ALA A 641 -44.96 35.21 -6.39
C ALA A 641 -45.12 35.38 -7.90
N MET A 642 -44.03 35.31 -8.67
CA MET A 642 -44.10 35.37 -10.13
C MET A 642 -44.92 34.22 -10.72
N ALA A 643 -44.73 32.99 -10.22
CA ALA A 643 -45.52 31.84 -10.67
C ALA A 643 -47.03 32.02 -10.39
N LEU A 644 -47.39 32.62 -9.24
CA LEU A 644 -48.78 32.95 -8.91
C LEU A 644 -49.35 34.06 -9.82
N LEU A 645 -48.54 35.07 -10.18
CA LEU A 645 -48.96 36.08 -11.17
C LEU A 645 -49.28 35.42 -12.52
N LEU A 646 -48.44 34.49 -12.99
CA LEU A 646 -48.68 33.75 -14.23
C LEU A 646 -49.94 32.86 -14.13
N ALA A 647 -50.16 32.22 -12.97
CA ALA A 647 -51.38 31.45 -12.71
C ALA A 647 -52.65 32.34 -12.70
N GLY A 648 -52.55 33.55 -12.14
CA GLY A 648 -53.62 34.55 -12.16
C GLY A 648 -53.93 35.05 -13.57
N ASP A 649 -52.90 35.31 -14.37
CA ASP A 649 -53.05 35.70 -15.78
C ASP A 649 -53.72 34.59 -16.60
N ALA A 650 -53.36 33.33 -16.37
CA ALA A 650 -54.05 32.19 -16.96
C ALA A 650 -55.51 32.08 -16.50
N SER A 651 -55.81 32.30 -15.22
CA SER A 651 -57.20 32.34 -14.70
C SER A 651 -58.04 33.45 -15.32
N MET A 652 -57.46 34.63 -15.54
CA MET A 652 -58.13 35.72 -16.25
C MET A 652 -58.50 35.32 -17.68
N ALA A 653 -57.58 34.67 -18.40
CA ALA A 653 -57.83 34.19 -19.75
C ALA A 653 -58.90 33.08 -19.83
N ILE A 654 -59.06 32.30 -18.76
CA ILE A 654 -60.16 31.31 -18.61
C ILE A 654 -61.52 31.99 -18.34
N GLY A 655 -61.51 33.22 -17.80
CA GLY A 655 -62.71 33.90 -17.29
C GLY A 655 -63.00 33.62 -15.80
N ASP A 656 -62.08 32.98 -15.08
CA ASP A 656 -62.17 32.65 -13.66
C ASP A 656 -61.62 33.81 -12.81
N LYS A 657 -62.37 34.91 -12.77
CA LYS A 657 -61.97 36.15 -12.07
C LYS A 657 -61.74 35.94 -10.57
N GLU A 658 -62.49 35.03 -9.95
CA GLU A 658 -62.39 34.72 -8.52
C GLU A 658 -61.02 34.09 -8.19
N SER A 659 -60.65 33.02 -8.90
CA SER A 659 -59.33 32.39 -8.71
C SER A 659 -58.19 33.31 -9.13
N ALA A 660 -58.36 34.13 -10.18
CA ALA A 660 -57.36 35.12 -10.58
C ALA A 660 -57.08 36.14 -9.47
N HIS A 661 -58.14 36.69 -8.87
CA HIS A 661 -58.02 37.62 -7.75
C HIS A 661 -57.30 36.97 -6.56
N GLU A 662 -57.63 35.73 -6.24
CA GLU A 662 -56.99 34.98 -5.16
C GLU A 662 -55.48 34.81 -5.41
N TYR A 663 -55.06 34.39 -6.61
CA TYR A 663 -53.64 34.19 -6.92
C TYR A 663 -52.85 35.50 -6.93
N PHE A 664 -53.42 36.60 -7.44
CA PHE A 664 -52.77 37.90 -7.39
C PHE A 664 -52.62 38.41 -5.95
N LEU A 665 -53.62 38.20 -5.09
CA LEU A 665 -53.53 38.53 -3.67
C LEU A 665 -52.44 37.70 -2.97
N GLN A 666 -52.39 36.40 -3.22
CA GLN A 666 -51.34 35.53 -2.68
C GLN A 666 -49.95 35.97 -3.17
N ALA A 667 -49.80 36.32 -4.45
CA ALA A 667 -48.56 36.85 -5.01
C ALA A 667 -48.11 38.15 -4.31
N HIS A 668 -49.03 39.09 -4.07
CA HIS A 668 -48.74 40.34 -3.35
C HIS A 668 -48.27 40.07 -1.91
N LEU A 669 -48.91 39.12 -1.23
CA LEU A 669 -48.60 38.80 0.17
C LEU A 669 -47.23 38.15 0.32
N ILE A 670 -46.83 37.27 -0.61
CA ILE A 670 -45.58 36.53 -0.47
C ILE A 670 -44.37 37.22 -1.13
N ALA A 671 -44.58 38.12 -2.10
CA ALA A 671 -43.50 38.86 -2.74
C ALA A 671 -42.67 39.66 -1.71
N GLU A 672 -41.36 39.65 -1.87
CA GLU A 672 -40.41 40.49 -1.11
C GLU A 672 -40.07 41.75 -1.91
N SER A 673 -39.94 41.64 -3.23
CA SER A 673 -39.66 42.78 -4.10
C SER A 673 -40.85 43.75 -4.21
N PRO A 674 -40.64 45.08 -4.00
CA PRO A 674 -41.66 46.10 -4.22
C PRO A 674 -42.25 46.06 -5.64
N THR A 675 -41.41 45.79 -6.65
CA THR A 675 -41.86 45.77 -8.06
C THR A 675 -42.87 44.66 -8.35
N LEU A 676 -42.74 43.51 -7.67
CA LEU A 676 -43.68 42.40 -7.81
C LEU A 676 -44.96 42.67 -7.03
N LYS A 677 -44.87 43.32 -5.86
CA LYS A 677 -46.05 43.77 -5.10
C LYS A 677 -46.89 44.75 -5.91
N ASP A 678 -46.25 45.74 -6.53
CA ASP A 678 -46.92 46.75 -7.36
C ASP A 678 -47.60 46.10 -8.57
N LYS A 679 -46.92 45.16 -9.24
CA LYS A 679 -47.52 44.37 -10.34
C LYS A 679 -48.74 43.59 -9.87
N ALA A 680 -48.66 42.91 -8.73
CA ALA A 680 -49.77 42.17 -8.16
C ALA A 680 -50.94 43.10 -7.81
N THR A 681 -50.68 44.23 -7.16
CA THR A 681 -51.71 45.23 -6.82
C THR A 681 -52.41 45.78 -8.07
N ALA A 682 -51.66 46.11 -9.12
CA ALA A 682 -52.24 46.59 -10.37
C ALA A 682 -53.19 45.54 -10.99
N LYS A 683 -52.79 44.25 -10.98
CA LYS A 683 -53.61 43.14 -11.46
C LYS A 683 -54.87 42.95 -10.60
N ILE A 684 -54.77 43.07 -9.27
CA ILE A 684 -55.93 43.02 -8.36
C ILE A 684 -56.93 44.15 -8.68
N SER A 685 -56.44 45.39 -8.83
CA SER A 685 -57.29 46.55 -9.13
C SER A 685 -58.03 46.40 -10.46
N SER A 686 -57.37 45.84 -11.48
CA SER A 686 -58.00 45.62 -12.78
C SER A 686 -59.20 44.66 -12.76
N ILE A 687 -59.25 43.73 -11.80
CA ILE A 687 -60.40 42.81 -11.65
C ILE A 687 -61.59 43.52 -10.99
N THR A 688 -61.33 44.48 -10.09
CA THR A 688 -62.37 45.18 -9.33
C THR A 688 -63.03 46.33 -10.08
N GLU A 689 -62.39 46.82 -11.15
CA GLU A 689 -62.89 47.93 -11.99
C GLU A 689 -63.76 47.46 -13.18
N GLU A 690 -63.74 46.17 -13.52
CA GLU A 690 -64.61 45.51 -14.53
C GLU A 690 -65.76 44.73 -13.91
#